data_AF-A0A2D7ATU2-F1
#
_entry.id   AF-A0A2D7ATU2-F1
#
_cell.length_a   1.000
_cell.length_b   1.000
_cell.length_c   1.000
_cell.angle_alpha   90.00
_cell.angle_beta   90.00
_cell.angle_gamma   90.00
#
_symmetry.space_group_name_H-M   'P 1'
#
loop_
_entity.id
_entity.type
_entity.pdbx_description
1 polymer ?
#
loop_
_entity_poly.entity_id
_entity_poly.type
_entity_poly.pdbx_seq_one_letter_code
_entity_poly.pdbx_strand_id
1 'polypeptide(L)'
;MISSNLHRDEEAVSAAVATVLLFGGVISIIGIMLLSMMPVIQELEGSLKRNDMQAQMEIMGHEVTLLSESGVPGDSSEVELIPVDGELRWDRLRGGMWYSASWYQDDTFRIQGALDLDRNIDIRHAESNVQAICYEDMRLGPDRPFIFTPNSETESVIVTPKHGLTIPLGPVIIEQDGIEYSLSIGEVLRLDSDSQIRSSHDLIGLQMKGESGSVLATPTKDNPATGKGQHWAVPLPSGESTIEVFADDDLLVQWDLAGESGDEAIVQSSAVRIANSWTKSVNLTEDSILEIITDVDAHLLISHGNQGRVSLLGEEGNFVSKYFLAPHSEGNLTISNPNENAATITWKNGGVSIPANQVGVVTWPPLNMESAATIESSENVQIEWSVGDSGLLMLPAFDTGQVTGLDFMEDDSQTIMNYTSEFEDYSMKLGMDGNSGILALEDEGAMRCIAINQTASGWISTTLPWKSMNGIPEGQIINSWREGPHPASIEITLIGTEGDSTHANLATAWAFHISRLTYEFDTSITGLEVAWSAGAIVTNHPELNPAILVGPTDRQGPGPRFSATVPSLHPTKTSVTGSGNMNLDIELTMRESLASTTAHDVRRGWVGPYGDAIAAWSSNNLDSSEDWIVNPGRLDLLNDYVGWVPIPSHGPSEAVWHTGGQPIQFNLQISSLDVHLSEVSS
;
A
#
# COMPACT_ATOMS: atom_id res chain seq x y z
N MET A 1 94.48 54.58 -13.46
CA MET A 1 93.01 54.48 -13.52
C MET A 1 92.64 54.14 -14.96
N ILE A 2 92.32 52.88 -15.21
CA ILE A 2 91.87 52.38 -16.52
C ILE A 2 90.35 52.46 -16.48
N SER A 3 89.73 53.28 -17.34
CA SER A 3 88.27 53.28 -17.47
C SER A 3 87.86 52.00 -18.19
N SER A 4 87.36 51.03 -17.45
CA SER A 4 86.70 49.85 -18.02
C SER A 4 85.40 50.30 -18.70
N ASN A 5 85.43 50.44 -20.02
CA ASN A 5 84.21 50.51 -20.82
C ASN A 5 83.57 49.13 -20.83
N LEU A 6 82.63 48.89 -19.91
CA LEU A 6 81.62 47.86 -20.07
C LEU A 6 80.73 48.27 -21.26
N HIS A 7 81.08 47.80 -22.46
CA HIS A 7 80.14 47.81 -23.57
C HIS A 7 79.03 46.82 -23.25
N ARG A 8 77.81 47.34 -23.11
CA ARG A 8 76.59 46.54 -22.99
C ARG A 8 76.36 45.89 -24.36
N ASP A 9 76.46 44.58 -24.40
CA ASP A 9 76.31 43.81 -25.64
C ASP A 9 74.82 43.73 -26.01
N GLU A 10 74.36 44.68 -26.84
CA GLU A 10 72.94 44.79 -27.22
C GLU A 10 72.44 43.57 -28.02
N GLU A 11 73.33 42.87 -28.73
CA GLU A 11 72.99 41.60 -29.40
C GLU A 11 72.72 40.48 -28.38
N ALA A 12 73.52 40.38 -27.32
CA ALA A 12 73.29 39.40 -26.25
C ALA A 12 71.98 39.68 -25.48
N VAL A 13 71.64 40.96 -25.27
CA VAL A 13 70.37 41.36 -24.63
C VAL A 13 69.18 41.09 -25.55
N SER A 14 69.28 41.37 -26.85
CA SER A 14 68.24 41.08 -27.84
C SER A 14 68.00 39.58 -27.99
N ALA A 15 69.08 38.79 -28.04
CA ALA A 15 68.99 37.33 -28.08
C ALA A 15 68.32 36.76 -26.82
N ALA A 16 68.68 37.26 -25.62
CA ALA A 16 68.06 36.84 -24.36
C ALA A 16 66.57 37.23 -24.28
N VAL A 17 66.20 38.43 -24.75
CA VAL A 17 64.80 38.87 -24.82
C VAL A 17 64.00 38.02 -25.80
N ALA A 18 64.58 37.66 -26.94
CA ALA A 18 63.97 36.78 -27.93
C ALA A 18 63.73 35.36 -27.37
N THR A 19 64.69 34.77 -26.64
CA THR A 19 64.49 33.47 -25.98
C THR A 19 63.42 33.52 -24.90
N VAL A 20 63.39 34.58 -24.09
CA VAL A 20 62.34 34.76 -23.05
C VAL A 20 60.95 34.92 -23.68
N LEU A 21 60.83 35.66 -24.78
CA LEU A 21 59.56 35.80 -25.51
C LEU A 21 59.13 34.49 -26.18
N LEU A 22 60.07 33.70 -26.70
CA LEU A 22 59.79 32.37 -27.25
C LEU A 22 59.31 31.41 -26.16
N PHE A 23 59.98 31.37 -25.01
CA PHE A 23 59.54 30.57 -23.86
C PHE A 23 58.18 31.04 -23.32
N GLY A 24 57.97 32.35 -23.21
CA GLY A 24 56.68 32.93 -22.83
C GLY A 24 55.57 32.55 -23.80
N GLY A 25 55.82 32.63 -25.11
CA GLY A 25 54.86 32.24 -26.15
C GLY A 25 54.52 30.74 -26.11
N VAL A 26 55.52 29.87 -25.92
CA VAL A 26 55.30 28.43 -25.77
C VAL A 26 54.51 28.10 -24.51
N ILE A 27 54.83 28.74 -23.37
CA ILE A 27 54.06 28.56 -22.13
C ILE A 27 52.63 29.07 -22.28
N SER A 28 52.40 30.18 -22.98
CA SER A 28 51.05 30.67 -23.28
C SER A 28 50.26 29.73 -24.18
N ILE A 29 50.89 29.14 -25.21
CA ILE A 29 50.24 28.15 -26.09
C ILE A 29 49.91 26.87 -25.32
N ILE A 30 50.85 26.36 -24.51
CA ILE A 30 50.61 25.18 -23.65
C ILE A 30 49.52 25.49 -22.63
N GLY A 31 49.51 26.69 -22.04
CA GLY A 31 48.46 27.12 -21.11
C GLY A 31 47.08 27.19 -21.76
N ILE A 32 46.98 27.73 -22.98
CA ILE A 32 45.73 27.77 -23.76
C ILE A 32 45.30 26.35 -24.15
N MET A 33 46.24 25.49 -24.56
CA MET A 33 45.96 24.09 -24.89
C MET A 33 45.45 23.32 -23.67
N LEU A 34 46.09 23.46 -22.51
CA LEU A 34 45.65 22.85 -21.26
C LEU A 34 44.26 23.37 -20.84
N LEU A 35 44.00 24.66 -20.94
CA LEU A 35 42.66 25.24 -20.68
C LEU A 35 41.59 24.69 -21.63
N SER A 36 41.93 24.41 -22.89
CA SER A 36 41.00 23.83 -23.85
C SER A 36 40.79 22.33 -23.70
N MET A 37 41.78 21.59 -23.16
CA MET A 37 41.71 20.15 -22.95
C MET A 37 41.14 19.76 -21.58
N MET A 38 41.21 20.64 -20.59
CA MET A 38 40.73 20.39 -19.23
C MET A 38 39.25 19.95 -19.18
N PRO A 39 38.31 20.58 -19.93
CA PRO A 39 36.91 20.12 -19.94
C PRO A 39 36.74 18.71 -20.51
N VAL A 40 37.54 18.34 -21.52
CA VAL A 40 37.50 17.01 -22.15
C VAL A 40 38.06 15.95 -21.20
N ILE A 41 39.14 16.27 -20.48
CA ILE A 41 39.71 15.37 -19.46
C ILE A 41 38.69 15.13 -18.34
N GLN A 42 38.02 16.19 -17.87
CA GLN A 42 37.01 16.09 -16.83
C GLN A 42 35.76 15.30 -17.29
N GLU A 43 35.37 15.38 -18.55
CA GLU A 43 34.28 14.54 -19.10
C GLU A 43 34.70 13.07 -19.18
N LEU A 44 35.91 12.77 -19.66
CA LEU A 44 36.42 11.39 -19.71
C LEU A 44 36.58 10.79 -18.32
N GLU A 45 37.03 11.59 -17.34
CA GLU A 45 37.09 11.20 -15.94
C GLU A 45 35.69 10.94 -15.37
N GLY A 46 34.72 11.80 -15.68
CA GLY A 46 33.31 11.61 -15.34
C GLY A 46 32.72 10.33 -15.92
N SER A 47 33.01 10.03 -17.19
CA SER A 47 32.57 8.80 -17.85
C SER A 47 33.14 7.55 -17.18
N LEU A 48 34.41 7.59 -16.73
CA LEU A 48 35.02 6.51 -15.97
C LEU A 48 34.35 6.33 -14.59
N LYS A 49 34.16 7.41 -13.83
CA LYS A 49 33.47 7.39 -12.53
C LYS A 49 32.04 6.85 -12.66
N ARG A 50 31.31 7.28 -13.68
CA ARG A 50 29.96 6.79 -14.00
C ARG A 50 29.95 5.29 -14.31
N ASN A 51 30.89 4.81 -15.13
CA ASN A 51 30.93 3.40 -15.53
C ASN A 51 31.28 2.49 -14.34
N ASP A 52 32.24 2.91 -13.51
CA ASP A 52 32.61 2.18 -12.31
C ASP A 52 31.46 2.10 -11.30
N MET A 53 30.84 3.25 -10.97
CA MET A 53 29.69 3.27 -10.05
C MET A 53 28.48 2.53 -10.62
N GLN A 54 28.24 2.59 -11.93
CA GLN A 54 27.18 1.79 -12.55
C GLN A 54 27.38 0.30 -12.26
N ALA A 55 28.58 -0.24 -12.48
CA ALA A 55 28.85 -1.65 -12.26
C ALA A 55 28.64 -2.04 -10.79
N GLN A 56 29.05 -1.19 -9.86
CA GLN A 56 28.84 -1.42 -8.42
C GLN A 56 27.35 -1.35 -8.03
N MET A 57 26.60 -0.39 -8.56
CA MET A 57 25.15 -0.29 -8.35
C MET A 57 24.38 -1.44 -9.01
N GLU A 58 24.86 -2.00 -10.12
CA GLU A 58 24.28 -3.20 -10.74
C GLU A 58 24.42 -4.43 -9.83
N ILE A 59 25.56 -4.58 -9.16
CA ILE A 59 25.77 -5.63 -8.14
C ILE A 59 24.81 -5.41 -6.97
N MET A 60 24.74 -4.18 -6.43
CA MET A 60 23.79 -3.83 -5.37
C MET A 60 22.34 -4.14 -5.78
N GLY A 61 21.95 -3.75 -7.00
CA GLY A 61 20.60 -3.99 -7.52
C GLY A 61 20.28 -5.48 -7.65
N HIS A 62 21.27 -6.31 -8.00
CA HIS A 62 21.11 -7.76 -8.04
C HIS A 62 20.85 -8.35 -6.65
N GLU A 63 21.65 -7.97 -5.65
CA GLU A 63 21.48 -8.41 -4.26
C GLU A 63 20.14 -7.95 -3.67
N VAL A 64 19.75 -6.70 -3.90
CA VAL A 64 18.44 -6.14 -3.49
C VAL A 64 17.29 -6.94 -4.09
N THR A 65 17.39 -7.30 -5.38
CA THR A 65 16.37 -8.11 -6.06
C THR A 65 16.30 -9.52 -5.48
N LEU A 66 17.45 -10.17 -5.27
CA LEU A 66 17.51 -11.51 -4.71
C LEU A 66 16.89 -11.57 -3.31
N LEU A 67 17.26 -10.63 -2.43
CA LEU A 67 16.69 -10.50 -1.10
C LEU A 67 15.18 -10.26 -1.16
N SER A 68 14.73 -9.28 -1.94
CA SER A 68 13.30 -8.94 -2.03
C SER A 68 12.45 -10.11 -2.53
N GLU A 69 12.91 -10.78 -3.59
CA GLU A 69 12.09 -11.75 -4.29
C GLU A 69 12.18 -13.18 -3.73
N SER A 70 13.27 -13.53 -3.05
CA SER A 70 13.52 -14.90 -2.58
C SER A 70 13.99 -15.01 -1.13
N GLY A 71 14.37 -13.89 -0.51
CA GLY A 71 14.76 -13.85 0.89
C GLY A 71 13.60 -14.12 1.85
N VAL A 72 13.97 -14.45 3.07
CA VAL A 72 13.11 -14.52 4.25
C VAL A 72 13.45 -13.31 5.14
N PRO A 73 12.48 -12.68 5.83
CA PRO A 73 12.79 -11.63 6.80
C PRO A 73 13.94 -12.04 7.71
N GLY A 74 14.92 -11.18 7.95
CA GLY A 74 16.17 -11.47 8.67
C GLY A 74 17.34 -11.93 7.79
N ASP A 75 17.12 -12.27 6.52
CA ASP A 75 18.21 -12.48 5.56
C ASP A 75 18.92 -11.14 5.25
N SER A 76 20.24 -11.18 5.14
CA SER A 76 21.05 -10.00 4.84
C SER A 76 22.11 -10.25 3.75
N SER A 77 22.53 -9.18 3.09
CA SER A 77 23.60 -9.14 2.10
C SER A 77 24.48 -7.91 2.32
N GLU A 78 25.77 -8.02 2.00
CA GLU A 78 26.78 -6.99 2.21
C GLU A 78 27.36 -6.57 0.86
N VAL A 79 27.37 -5.26 0.58
CA VAL A 79 27.86 -4.69 -0.68
C VAL A 79 28.84 -3.55 -0.40
N GLU A 80 30.04 -3.62 -0.96
CA GLU A 80 31.00 -2.52 -0.91
C GLU A 80 30.78 -1.56 -2.10
N LEU A 81 30.62 -0.27 -1.80
CA LEU A 81 30.61 0.82 -2.77
C LEU A 81 31.85 1.71 -2.57
N ILE A 82 32.58 1.96 -3.65
CA ILE A 82 33.80 2.76 -3.70
C ILE A 82 33.51 4.03 -4.52
N PRO A 83 33.09 5.14 -3.88
CA PRO A 83 32.88 6.41 -4.54
C PRO A 83 34.22 7.07 -4.92
N VAL A 84 34.65 6.94 -6.18
CA VAL A 84 35.91 7.54 -6.67
C VAL A 84 35.76 9.06 -6.83
N ASP A 85 36.23 9.86 -5.87
CA ASP A 85 36.16 11.33 -5.87
C ASP A 85 34.73 11.87 -6.11
N GLY A 86 33.74 11.20 -5.52
CA GLY A 86 32.34 11.61 -5.51
C GLY A 86 31.70 11.33 -4.14
N GLU A 87 30.41 11.59 -3.98
CA GLU A 87 29.72 11.46 -2.70
C GLU A 87 28.46 10.60 -2.81
N LEU A 88 28.33 9.61 -1.92
CA LEU A 88 27.13 8.81 -1.75
C LEU A 88 26.19 9.47 -0.74
N ARG A 89 24.94 9.66 -1.15
CA ARG A 89 23.89 10.29 -0.35
C ARG A 89 22.56 9.54 -0.47
N TRP A 90 21.78 9.60 0.60
CA TRP A 90 20.39 9.17 0.59
C TRP A 90 19.48 10.36 0.31
N ASP A 91 18.48 10.12 -0.53
CA ASP A 91 17.41 11.06 -0.81
C ASP A 91 16.07 10.38 -0.57
N ARG A 92 15.41 10.76 0.52
CA ARG A 92 14.14 10.17 0.95
C ARG A 92 12.90 10.83 0.31
N LEU A 93 13.05 12.00 -0.29
CA LEU A 93 11.92 12.83 -0.72
C LEU A 93 11.68 12.79 -2.23
N ARG A 94 12.75 12.73 -3.04
CA ARG A 94 12.64 12.73 -4.51
C ARG A 94 12.54 11.33 -5.13
N GLY A 95 12.24 10.32 -4.31
CA GLY A 95 12.01 8.95 -4.75
C GLY A 95 10.57 8.53 -4.50
N GLY A 96 9.95 7.94 -5.52
CA GLY A 96 8.60 7.43 -5.41
C GLY A 96 8.15 6.66 -6.63
N MET A 97 7.29 5.69 -6.42
CA MET A 97 6.62 4.93 -7.46
C MET A 97 5.21 4.58 -7.02
N TRP A 98 4.36 4.25 -7.98
CA TRP A 98 3.01 3.80 -7.69
C TRP A 98 2.56 2.72 -8.67
N TYR A 99 1.64 1.87 -8.20
CA TYR A 99 0.87 0.94 -9.02
C TYR A 99 -0.62 1.24 -8.88
N SER A 100 -1.39 1.01 -9.92
CA SER A 100 -2.85 0.96 -9.82
C SER A 100 -3.40 -0.25 -10.56
N ALA A 101 -4.53 -0.76 -10.08
CA ALA A 101 -5.25 -1.87 -10.67
C ALA A 101 -6.75 -1.54 -10.70
N SER A 102 -7.43 -1.81 -11.81
CA SER A 102 -8.89 -1.80 -11.89
C SER A 102 -9.44 -3.22 -11.79
N TRP A 103 -10.58 -3.35 -11.11
CA TRP A 103 -11.21 -4.65 -10.84
C TRP A 103 -12.28 -5.03 -11.85
N TYR A 104 -12.78 -4.06 -12.62
CA TYR A 104 -13.82 -4.25 -13.64
C TYR A 104 -13.31 -3.99 -15.07
N GLN A 105 -14.00 -4.56 -16.04
CA GLN A 105 -13.65 -4.41 -17.45
C GLN A 105 -13.90 -2.97 -17.93
N ASP A 106 -13.04 -2.47 -18.83
CA ASP A 106 -13.09 -1.13 -19.42
C ASP A 106 -12.85 0.04 -18.43
N ASP A 107 -12.56 -0.28 -17.16
CA ASP A 107 -12.18 0.67 -16.14
C ASP A 107 -10.69 0.94 -16.12
N THR A 108 -10.34 2.18 -15.77
CA THR A 108 -8.95 2.63 -15.61
C THR A 108 -8.84 3.47 -14.35
N PHE A 109 -7.70 3.41 -13.67
CA PHE A 109 -7.49 4.23 -12.47
C PHE A 109 -6.10 4.87 -12.48
N ARG A 110 -6.06 6.20 -12.34
CA ARG A 110 -4.83 6.99 -12.43
C ARG A 110 -4.77 7.96 -11.27
N ILE A 111 -3.56 8.19 -10.78
CA ILE A 111 -3.30 9.08 -9.67
C ILE A 111 -2.19 10.07 -10.02
N GLN A 112 -2.30 11.28 -9.50
CA GLN A 112 -1.31 12.35 -9.63
C GLN A 112 -1.25 13.12 -8.30
N GLY A 113 -0.03 13.48 -7.87
CA GLY A 113 0.18 14.22 -6.61
C GLY A 113 0.21 13.35 -5.35
N ALA A 114 0.00 12.03 -5.46
CA ALA A 114 -0.04 11.11 -4.31
C ALA A 114 1.21 11.09 -3.40
N LEU A 115 2.36 11.54 -3.92
CA LEU A 115 3.68 11.48 -3.24
C LEU A 115 4.38 12.85 -3.25
N ASP A 116 3.62 13.95 -3.27
CA ASP A 116 4.18 15.31 -3.25
C ASP A 116 4.20 15.96 -1.85
N LEU A 117 3.79 15.19 -0.83
CA LEU A 117 3.68 15.59 0.58
C LEU A 117 2.63 16.67 0.88
N ASP A 118 1.87 17.10 -0.12
CA ASP A 118 0.70 17.93 0.10
C ASP A 118 -0.53 17.07 0.42
N ARG A 119 -1.65 17.72 0.75
CA ARG A 119 -2.94 17.05 0.89
C ARG A 119 -3.66 16.88 -0.44
N ASN A 120 -3.34 17.68 -1.45
CA ASN A 120 -4.09 17.67 -2.69
C ASN A 120 -3.64 16.50 -3.57
N ILE A 121 -4.59 15.65 -3.95
CA ILE A 121 -4.35 14.56 -4.87
C ILE A 121 -5.39 14.63 -5.99
N ASP A 122 -4.94 14.38 -7.21
CA ASP A 122 -5.80 14.29 -8.37
C ASP A 122 -5.92 12.82 -8.77
N ILE A 123 -7.15 12.37 -8.93
CA ILE A 123 -7.44 11.04 -9.45
C ILE A 123 -8.19 11.12 -10.77
N ARG A 124 -8.09 10.07 -11.57
CA ARG A 124 -8.90 9.94 -12.78
C ARG A 124 -9.36 8.52 -12.94
N HIS A 125 -10.65 8.39 -13.21
CA HIS A 125 -11.33 7.13 -13.46
C HIS A 125 -12.16 7.22 -14.76
N ALA A 126 -12.74 6.10 -15.20
CA ALA A 126 -13.63 6.04 -16.36
C ALA A 126 -14.87 6.95 -16.16
N GLU A 127 -15.72 7.10 -17.19
CA GLU A 127 -16.92 7.99 -17.15
C GLU A 127 -18.05 7.51 -16.22
N SER A 128 -17.75 6.65 -15.23
CA SER A 128 -18.65 6.25 -14.16
C SER A 128 -18.68 7.30 -13.03
N ASN A 129 -19.68 7.20 -12.15
CA ASN A 129 -19.75 8.06 -10.97
C ASN A 129 -18.84 7.53 -9.87
N VAL A 130 -17.96 8.39 -9.36
CA VAL A 130 -17.13 8.13 -8.19
C VAL A 130 -17.88 8.64 -6.96
N GLN A 131 -18.20 7.72 -6.06
CA GLN A 131 -18.94 8.00 -4.85
C GLN A 131 -18.01 8.47 -3.73
N ALA A 132 -16.92 7.74 -3.50
CA ALA A 132 -15.93 8.06 -2.47
C ALA A 132 -14.52 7.57 -2.82
N ILE A 133 -13.53 8.07 -2.09
CA ILE A 133 -12.17 7.54 -2.10
C ILE A 133 -11.75 7.26 -0.67
N CYS A 134 -11.17 6.09 -0.48
CA CYS A 134 -10.61 5.65 0.79
C CYS A 134 -9.09 5.62 0.72
N TYR A 135 -8.45 6.05 1.81
CA TYR A 135 -7.01 6.07 1.95
C TYR A 135 -6.58 5.30 3.19
N GLU A 136 -5.51 4.52 3.07
CA GLU A 136 -4.91 3.78 4.17
C GLU A 136 -3.39 4.02 4.20
N ASP A 137 -2.85 4.25 5.39
CA ASP A 137 -1.40 4.35 5.63
C ASP A 137 -0.85 2.94 5.87
N MET A 138 -0.08 2.43 4.92
CA MET A 138 0.48 1.08 5.01
C MET A 138 1.63 0.96 6.05
N ARG A 139 2.11 2.09 6.62
CA ARG A 139 3.19 2.13 7.63
C ARG A 139 4.45 1.30 7.30
N LEU A 140 4.78 1.17 6.02
CA LEU A 140 5.86 0.30 5.56
C LEU A 140 7.24 0.77 6.04
N GLY A 141 7.97 -0.04 6.80
CA GLY A 141 9.38 0.21 7.13
C GLY A 141 9.73 0.05 8.61
N PRO A 142 11.01 -0.17 8.95
CA PRO A 142 11.48 -0.58 10.27
C PRO A 142 11.29 0.46 11.39
N ASP A 143 11.37 1.74 11.04
CA ASP A 143 11.30 2.86 11.99
C ASP A 143 9.88 3.41 12.16
N ARG A 144 8.88 2.72 11.58
CA ARG A 144 7.48 3.14 11.49
C ARG A 144 6.61 2.12 12.23
N PRO A 145 6.47 2.25 13.57
CA PRO A 145 5.64 1.33 14.33
C PRO A 145 4.16 1.47 13.93
N PHE A 146 3.42 0.39 13.99
CA PHE A 146 1.95 0.40 13.98
C PHE A 146 1.47 1.02 15.28
N ILE A 147 0.46 1.88 15.21
CA ILE A 147 -0.09 2.62 16.34
C ILE A 147 -1.58 2.30 16.42
N PHE A 148 -1.99 1.71 17.53
CA PHE A 148 -3.39 1.40 17.80
C PHE A 148 -3.87 2.27 18.97
N THR A 149 -5.00 2.94 18.78
CA THR A 149 -5.65 3.73 19.82
C THR A 149 -7.02 3.12 20.10
N PRO A 150 -7.14 2.28 21.15
CA PRO A 150 -8.39 1.65 21.52
C PRO A 150 -9.50 2.68 21.80
N ASN A 151 -10.75 2.28 21.60
CA ASN A 151 -11.88 3.15 21.85
C ASN A 151 -12.06 3.36 23.37
N SER A 152 -12.29 4.61 23.77
CA SER A 152 -12.48 5.00 25.18
C SER A 152 -13.65 4.31 25.89
N GLU A 153 -14.56 3.72 25.13
CA GLU A 153 -15.73 3.01 25.64
C GLU A 153 -15.49 1.51 25.87
N THR A 154 -14.31 1.00 25.50
CA THR A 154 -13.89 -0.38 25.73
C THR A 154 -13.06 -0.49 27.01
N GLU A 155 -12.93 -1.70 27.56
CA GLU A 155 -12.27 -1.98 28.84
C GLU A 155 -11.00 -2.83 28.68
N SER A 156 -10.90 -3.60 27.61
CA SER A 156 -9.73 -4.43 27.33
C SER A 156 -9.56 -4.67 25.85
N VAL A 157 -8.33 -4.98 25.45
CA VAL A 157 -7.98 -5.33 24.08
C VAL A 157 -7.24 -6.65 24.09
N ILE A 158 -7.64 -7.59 23.24
CA ILE A 158 -6.87 -8.81 22.98
C ILE A 158 -6.23 -8.69 21.60
N VAL A 159 -4.94 -8.98 21.50
CA VAL A 159 -4.16 -8.84 20.27
C VAL A 159 -3.32 -10.08 20.00
N THR A 160 -3.08 -10.33 18.72
CA THR A 160 -2.09 -11.28 18.21
C THR A 160 -1.38 -10.67 17.01
N PRO A 161 -0.12 -11.03 16.71
CA PRO A 161 0.53 -10.57 15.48
C PRO A 161 -0.29 -10.96 14.25
N LYS A 162 -0.44 -10.07 13.27
CA LYS A 162 -1.11 -10.41 12.02
C LYS A 162 -0.32 -11.51 11.31
N HIS A 163 -0.98 -12.64 11.06
CA HIS A 163 -0.37 -13.73 10.28
C HIS A 163 -0.31 -13.29 8.82
N GLY A 164 0.74 -13.67 8.09
CA GLY A 164 0.93 -13.30 6.69
C GLY A 164 2.09 -14.06 6.06
N LEU A 165 2.42 -13.73 4.81
CA LEU A 165 3.59 -14.33 4.13
C LEU A 165 4.92 -13.97 4.81
N THR A 166 4.92 -12.97 5.70
CA THR A 166 6.00 -12.71 6.65
C THR A 166 5.55 -12.91 8.06
N ILE A 167 5.77 -14.12 8.52
CA ILE A 167 5.88 -14.49 9.91
C ILE A 167 7.17 -13.81 10.43
N PRO A 168 7.11 -12.84 11.35
CA PRO A 168 8.31 -12.29 11.97
C PRO A 168 9.17 -13.42 12.56
N LEU A 169 10.47 -13.46 12.24
CA LEU A 169 11.38 -14.49 12.75
C LEU A 169 11.63 -14.38 14.27
N GLY A 170 11.37 -13.20 14.84
CA GLY A 170 11.50 -12.91 16.27
C GLY A 170 10.16 -12.50 16.89
N PRO A 171 10.12 -12.33 18.22
CA PRO A 171 8.92 -11.84 18.88
C PRO A 171 8.60 -10.41 18.42
N VAL A 172 7.32 -10.13 18.24
CA VAL A 172 6.81 -8.79 18.00
C VAL A 172 6.89 -8.02 19.31
N ILE A 173 7.55 -6.87 19.26
CA ILE A 173 7.64 -5.94 20.38
C ILE A 173 6.39 -5.06 20.35
N ILE A 174 5.67 -5.05 21.47
CA ILE A 174 4.49 -4.22 21.72
C ILE A 174 4.79 -3.31 22.91
N GLU A 175 4.68 -2.01 22.75
CA GLU A 175 4.86 -1.02 23.81
C GLU A 175 3.51 -0.40 24.19
N GLN A 176 3.20 -0.39 25.50
CA GLN A 176 2.06 0.33 26.06
C GLN A 176 2.50 1.03 27.36
N ASP A 177 2.27 2.34 27.47
CA ASP A 177 2.67 3.16 28.62
C ASP A 177 4.14 3.02 29.08
N GLY A 178 5.05 2.79 28.11
CA GLY A 178 6.48 2.59 28.36
C GLY A 178 6.84 1.21 28.93
N ILE A 179 5.89 0.26 28.92
CA ILE A 179 6.13 -1.15 29.20
C ILE A 179 6.21 -1.89 27.86
N GLU A 180 7.32 -2.59 27.64
CA GLU A 180 7.52 -3.45 26.47
C GLU A 180 7.08 -4.88 26.77
N TYR A 181 6.24 -5.42 25.90
CA TYR A 181 5.80 -6.80 25.84
C TYR A 181 6.39 -7.46 24.59
N SER A 182 6.75 -8.73 24.72
CA SER A 182 7.28 -9.55 23.63
C SER A 182 6.25 -10.61 23.32
N LEU A 183 5.71 -10.62 22.10
CA LEU A 183 4.63 -11.51 21.67
C LEU A 183 5.08 -12.36 20.47
N SER A 184 5.05 -13.67 20.62
CA SER A 184 5.36 -14.58 19.52
C SER A 184 4.10 -14.85 18.68
N ILE A 185 4.30 -15.35 17.46
CA ILE A 185 3.21 -15.78 16.59
C ILE A 185 2.48 -16.97 17.22
N GLY A 186 1.15 -16.94 17.17
CA GLY A 186 0.28 -17.91 17.84
C GLY A 186 0.05 -17.66 19.32
N GLU A 187 0.71 -16.65 19.92
CA GLU A 187 0.40 -16.18 21.27
C GLU A 187 -0.65 -15.05 21.23
N VAL A 188 -1.44 -14.93 22.29
CA VAL A 188 -2.42 -13.87 22.48
C VAL A 188 -2.04 -13.07 23.72
N LEU A 189 -2.12 -11.75 23.61
CA LEU A 189 -1.88 -10.82 24.70
C LEU A 189 -3.14 -10.01 24.98
N ARG A 190 -3.50 -9.90 26.26
CA ARG A 190 -4.56 -9.01 26.72
C ARG A 190 -3.96 -7.77 27.36
N LEU A 191 -4.38 -6.61 26.87
CA LEU A 191 -3.95 -5.28 27.30
C LEU A 191 -5.17 -4.47 27.76
N ASP A 192 -4.90 -3.37 28.45
CA ASP A 192 -5.91 -2.36 28.80
C ASP A 192 -6.23 -1.51 27.57
N SER A 193 -7.43 -0.96 27.49
CA SER A 193 -7.86 -0.01 26.44
C SER A 193 -7.52 1.44 26.77
N ASP A 194 -7.11 1.75 28.00
CA ASP A 194 -6.88 3.13 28.47
C ASP A 194 -5.70 3.87 27.80
N SER A 195 -4.82 3.17 27.09
CA SER A 195 -3.62 3.76 26.50
C SER A 195 -3.27 3.24 25.11
N GLN A 196 -2.59 4.10 24.35
CA GLN A 196 -2.11 3.81 23.00
C GLN A 196 -1.11 2.66 23.01
N ILE A 197 -1.25 1.77 22.02
CA ILE A 197 -0.40 0.60 21.81
C ILE A 197 0.48 0.88 20.59
N ARG A 198 1.80 0.67 20.72
CA ARG A 198 2.74 0.74 19.60
C ARG A 198 3.31 -0.64 19.33
N SER A 199 3.33 -1.05 18.07
CA SER A 199 3.80 -2.38 17.68
C SER A 199 4.83 -2.30 16.57
N SER A 200 5.84 -3.17 16.64
CA SER A 200 6.82 -3.36 15.57
C SER A 200 6.26 -4.10 14.34
N HIS A 201 5.09 -4.73 14.47
CA HIS A 201 4.41 -5.44 13.39
C HIS A 201 2.90 -5.19 13.45
N ASP A 202 2.21 -5.34 12.33
CA ASP A 202 0.75 -5.22 12.30
C ASP A 202 0.10 -6.27 13.22
N LEU A 203 -0.99 -5.90 13.88
CA LEU A 203 -1.68 -6.71 14.88
C LEU A 203 -3.13 -6.92 14.44
N ILE A 204 -3.65 -8.12 14.66
CA ILE A 204 -5.10 -8.38 14.64
C ILE A 204 -5.58 -8.38 16.09
N GLY A 205 -6.61 -7.62 16.39
CA GLY A 205 -7.14 -7.53 17.74
C GLY A 205 -8.63 -7.29 17.83
N LEU A 206 -9.17 -7.61 19.00
CA LEU A 206 -10.55 -7.32 19.39
C LEU A 206 -10.52 -6.44 20.63
N GLN A 207 -11.23 -5.31 20.58
CA GLN A 207 -11.46 -4.45 21.73
C GLN A 207 -12.84 -4.76 22.31
N MET A 208 -12.91 -4.93 23.62
CA MET A 208 -14.06 -5.49 24.32
C MET A 208 -14.57 -4.54 25.38
N LYS A 209 -15.89 -4.41 25.47
CA LYS A 209 -16.62 -3.86 26.61
C LYS A 209 -17.43 -4.99 27.23
N GLY A 210 -17.27 -5.26 28.53
CA GLY A 210 -17.97 -6.38 29.18
C GLY A 210 -17.55 -7.77 28.67
N GLU A 211 -18.46 -8.75 28.78
CA GLU A 211 -18.17 -10.19 28.59
C GLU A 211 -18.86 -10.80 27.34
N SER A 212 -19.40 -9.99 26.44
CA SER A 212 -20.09 -10.49 25.23
C SER A 212 -20.01 -9.49 24.09
N GLY A 213 -20.03 -9.97 22.85
CA GLY A 213 -20.07 -9.13 21.66
C GLY A 213 -20.07 -9.95 20.39
N SER A 214 -20.13 -9.28 19.24
CA SER A 214 -19.99 -9.94 17.94
C SER A 214 -19.21 -9.05 16.99
N VAL A 215 -18.46 -9.66 16.09
CA VAL A 215 -17.58 -8.98 15.15
C VAL A 215 -17.48 -9.77 13.85
N LEU A 216 -17.41 -9.05 12.73
CA LEU A 216 -17.09 -9.61 11.44
C LEU A 216 -15.58 -9.51 11.30
N ALA A 217 -14.90 -10.64 11.43
CA ALA A 217 -13.45 -10.67 11.44
C ALA A 217 -12.91 -10.39 10.03
N THR A 218 -11.98 -9.45 9.94
CA THR A 218 -11.27 -9.15 8.70
C THR A 218 -10.31 -10.30 8.37
N PRO A 219 -10.26 -10.74 7.10
CA PRO A 219 -9.30 -11.75 6.70
C PRO A 219 -7.88 -11.18 6.78
N THR A 220 -6.90 -12.08 6.94
CA THR A 220 -5.47 -11.74 6.83
C THR A 220 -5.16 -11.02 5.51
N LYS A 221 -5.84 -11.45 4.45
CA LYS A 221 -5.78 -10.85 3.13
C LYS A 221 -7.17 -10.87 2.53
N ASP A 222 -7.71 -9.69 2.30
CA ASP A 222 -8.97 -9.48 1.64
C ASP A 222 -8.80 -9.41 0.12
N ASN A 223 -9.88 -9.78 -0.57
CA ASN A 223 -10.07 -9.52 -1.98
C ASN A 223 -10.49 -8.05 -2.12
N PRO A 224 -9.71 -7.20 -2.81
CA PRO A 224 -9.99 -5.76 -2.85
C PRO A 224 -11.32 -5.40 -3.52
N ALA A 225 -11.91 -6.30 -4.31
CA ALA A 225 -13.20 -6.08 -4.96
C ALA A 225 -14.40 -6.42 -4.04
N THR A 226 -14.27 -7.39 -3.14
CA THR A 226 -15.40 -7.95 -2.37
C THR A 226 -15.24 -7.86 -0.85
N GLY A 227 -14.02 -7.59 -0.35
CA GLY A 227 -13.67 -7.59 1.08
C GLY A 227 -13.70 -8.96 1.77
N LYS A 228 -14.04 -10.03 1.04
CA LYS A 228 -13.96 -11.42 1.52
C LYS A 228 -12.52 -11.92 1.49
N GLY A 229 -12.21 -12.99 2.20
CA GLY A 229 -10.88 -13.59 2.14
C GLY A 229 -10.89 -15.09 2.41
N GLN A 230 -9.70 -15.68 2.48
CA GLN A 230 -9.55 -17.13 2.59
C GLN A 230 -8.90 -17.59 3.90
N HIS A 231 -8.30 -16.66 4.65
CA HIS A 231 -7.52 -16.96 5.84
C HIS A 231 -7.80 -15.93 6.93
N TRP A 232 -7.98 -16.41 8.16
CA TRP A 232 -8.14 -15.60 9.36
C TRP A 232 -7.28 -16.16 10.47
N ALA A 233 -6.61 -15.26 11.20
CA ALA A 233 -5.91 -15.56 12.43
C ALA A 233 -6.33 -14.51 13.47
N VAL A 234 -7.27 -14.86 14.34
CA VAL A 234 -7.98 -13.89 15.20
C VAL A 234 -7.86 -14.33 16.66
N PRO A 235 -7.56 -13.42 17.60
CA PRO A 235 -7.57 -13.76 19.01
C PRO A 235 -9.02 -13.95 19.49
N LEU A 236 -9.27 -15.06 20.18
CA LEU A 236 -10.54 -15.33 20.86
C LEU A 236 -10.38 -15.19 22.38
N PRO A 237 -11.32 -14.48 23.03
CA PRO A 237 -11.35 -14.42 24.49
C PRO A 237 -11.79 -15.77 25.09
N SER A 238 -11.33 -16.03 26.31
CA SER A 238 -11.84 -17.09 27.17
C SER A 238 -13.36 -16.97 27.38
N GLY A 239 -14.05 -18.12 27.42
CA GLY A 239 -15.50 -18.21 27.48
C GLY A 239 -16.13 -18.87 26.24
N GLU A 240 -17.44 -18.72 26.11
CA GLU A 240 -18.23 -19.35 25.04
C GLU A 240 -18.26 -18.45 23.80
N SER A 241 -17.79 -18.99 22.67
CA SER A 241 -17.82 -18.31 21.38
C SER A 241 -18.45 -19.22 20.33
N THR A 242 -19.24 -18.62 19.44
CA THR A 242 -19.75 -19.26 18.23
C THR A 242 -19.07 -18.63 17.04
N ILE A 243 -18.49 -19.48 16.22
CA ILE A 243 -17.72 -19.14 15.03
C ILE A 243 -18.56 -19.57 13.84
N GLU A 244 -18.82 -18.66 12.91
CA GLU A 244 -19.55 -18.94 11.69
C GLU A 244 -18.79 -18.44 10.46
N VAL A 245 -18.50 -19.36 9.53
CA VAL A 245 -17.95 -19.03 8.20
C VAL A 245 -19.05 -19.19 7.18
N PHE A 246 -19.24 -18.20 6.30
CA PHE A 246 -20.29 -18.27 5.27
C PHE A 246 -19.84 -17.67 3.94
N ALA A 247 -20.28 -18.31 2.85
CA ALA A 247 -19.95 -17.96 1.47
C ALA A 247 -21.05 -18.43 0.51
N ASP A 248 -21.04 -17.89 -0.71
CA ASP A 248 -21.96 -18.23 -1.79
C ASP A 248 -21.49 -19.40 -2.68
N ASP A 249 -20.45 -20.12 -2.27
CA ASP A 249 -19.87 -21.29 -2.96
C ASP A 249 -19.71 -22.50 -2.01
N ASP A 250 -19.29 -23.65 -2.55
CA ASP A 250 -18.82 -24.81 -1.79
C ASP A 250 -17.69 -24.39 -0.83
N LEU A 251 -17.74 -24.87 0.42
CA LEU A 251 -16.80 -24.48 1.48
C LEU A 251 -16.02 -25.69 1.98
N LEU A 252 -14.70 -25.66 1.88
CA LEU A 252 -13.80 -26.49 2.67
C LEU A 252 -13.18 -25.63 3.77
N VAL A 253 -13.56 -25.88 5.02
CA VAL A 253 -13.06 -25.15 6.18
C VAL A 253 -12.04 -25.99 6.93
N GLN A 254 -10.82 -25.49 7.04
CA GLN A 254 -9.80 -25.98 7.95
C GLN A 254 -9.71 -25.04 9.14
N TRP A 255 -9.69 -25.56 10.36
CA TRP A 255 -9.62 -24.74 11.57
C TRP A 255 -8.60 -25.32 12.56
N ASP A 256 -7.94 -24.44 13.29
CA ASP A 256 -7.09 -24.77 14.44
C ASP A 256 -7.43 -23.80 15.61
N LEU A 257 -7.65 -24.37 16.79
CA LEU A 257 -7.98 -23.62 18.00
C LEU A 257 -7.54 -24.42 19.24
N ALA A 258 -6.72 -23.78 20.08
CA ALA A 258 -6.28 -24.34 21.37
C ALA A 258 -5.69 -25.78 21.28
N GLY A 259 -5.03 -26.11 20.16
CA GLY A 259 -4.42 -27.41 19.92
C GLY A 259 -5.38 -28.50 19.41
N GLU A 260 -6.63 -28.14 19.14
CA GLU A 260 -7.56 -28.96 18.37
C GLU A 260 -7.65 -28.43 16.93
N SER A 261 -7.62 -29.33 15.95
CA SER A 261 -7.80 -28.97 14.55
C SER A 261 -8.71 -29.92 13.81
N GLY A 262 -9.27 -29.47 12.69
CA GLY A 262 -10.15 -30.28 11.85
C GLY A 262 -10.35 -29.70 10.45
N ASP A 263 -10.79 -30.57 9.54
CA ASP A 263 -11.13 -30.25 8.15
C ASP A 263 -12.58 -30.67 7.89
N GLU A 264 -13.42 -29.75 7.45
CA GLU A 264 -14.84 -30.01 7.19
C GLU A 264 -15.26 -29.41 5.84
N ALA A 265 -15.96 -30.20 5.02
CA ALA A 265 -16.46 -29.77 3.72
C ALA A 265 -17.99 -29.63 3.75
N ILE A 266 -18.49 -28.52 3.23
CA ILE A 266 -19.90 -28.19 3.11
C ILE A 266 -20.19 -27.93 1.64
N VAL A 267 -21.13 -28.70 1.09
CA VAL A 267 -21.51 -28.63 -0.31
C VAL A 267 -22.76 -27.76 -0.44
N GLN A 268 -22.74 -26.85 -1.41
CA GLN A 268 -23.81 -25.93 -1.70
C GLN A 268 -25.08 -26.62 -2.12
N SER A 269 -26.17 -26.18 -1.51
CA SER A 269 -27.49 -26.54 -1.97
C SER A 269 -27.76 -25.90 -3.33
N SER A 270 -28.25 -26.67 -4.30
CA SER A 270 -28.64 -26.13 -5.62
C SER A 270 -29.91 -25.24 -5.58
N ALA A 271 -30.34 -24.79 -4.41
CA ALA A 271 -31.55 -24.03 -4.22
C ALA A 271 -31.26 -22.52 -4.25
N VAL A 272 -32.18 -21.77 -4.85
CA VAL A 272 -32.02 -20.33 -5.11
C VAL A 272 -31.96 -19.54 -3.79
N ARG A 273 -31.02 -18.58 -3.72
CA ARG A 273 -30.79 -17.68 -2.57
C ARG A 273 -30.48 -18.43 -1.28
N ILE A 274 -29.68 -19.48 -1.42
CA ILE A 274 -29.03 -20.16 -0.30
C ILE A 274 -27.53 -19.98 -0.47
N ALA A 275 -26.91 -19.55 0.60
CA ALA A 275 -25.47 -19.57 0.76
C ALA A 275 -25.11 -20.73 1.71
N ASN A 276 -23.83 -21.06 1.78
CA ASN A 276 -23.34 -22.05 2.72
C ASN A 276 -22.88 -21.41 4.00
N SER A 277 -23.03 -22.14 5.09
CA SER A 277 -22.49 -21.78 6.39
C SER A 277 -21.90 -22.98 7.10
N TRP A 278 -20.77 -22.75 7.74
CA TRP A 278 -20.13 -23.63 8.71
C TRP A 278 -20.23 -22.98 10.08
N THR A 279 -20.60 -23.73 11.11
CA THR A 279 -20.72 -23.18 12.46
C THR A 279 -20.06 -24.10 13.48
N LYS A 280 -19.30 -23.51 14.41
CA LYS A 280 -18.66 -24.21 15.52
C LYS A 280 -18.77 -23.40 16.80
N SER A 281 -19.31 -24.01 17.85
CA SER A 281 -19.32 -23.43 19.20
C SER A 281 -18.18 -24.01 20.02
N VAL A 282 -17.43 -23.13 20.69
CA VAL A 282 -16.24 -23.45 21.48
C VAL A 282 -16.37 -22.80 22.86
N ASN A 283 -15.79 -23.43 23.88
CA ASN A 283 -15.73 -22.87 25.23
C ASN A 283 -14.29 -22.94 25.74
N LEU A 284 -13.63 -21.78 25.80
CA LEU A 284 -12.21 -21.64 26.07
C LEU A 284 -11.95 -21.30 27.53
N THR A 285 -10.91 -21.88 28.13
CA THR A 285 -10.51 -21.58 29.52
C THR A 285 -9.55 -20.41 29.64
N GLU A 286 -8.83 -20.11 28.55
CA GLU A 286 -7.87 -19.00 28.44
C GLU A 286 -8.00 -18.36 27.04
N ASP A 287 -7.53 -17.13 26.91
CA ASP A 287 -7.53 -16.42 25.63
C ASP A 287 -6.60 -17.18 24.66
N SER A 288 -7.07 -17.47 23.44
CA SER A 288 -6.34 -18.31 22.48
C SER A 288 -6.57 -17.85 21.04
N ILE A 289 -5.69 -18.24 20.13
CA ILE A 289 -5.81 -17.87 18.71
C ILE A 289 -6.69 -18.87 17.96
N LEU A 290 -7.58 -18.33 17.12
CA LEU A 290 -8.34 -19.08 16.12
C LEU A 290 -7.69 -18.88 14.76
N GLU A 291 -7.30 -19.97 14.11
CA GLU A 291 -6.92 -19.97 12.70
C GLU A 291 -8.00 -20.66 11.85
N ILE A 292 -8.39 -20.03 10.75
CA ILE A 292 -9.32 -20.58 9.77
C ILE A 292 -8.74 -20.40 8.37
N ILE A 293 -8.74 -21.48 7.59
CA ILE A 293 -8.41 -21.48 6.16
C ILE A 293 -9.61 -22.03 5.38
N THR A 294 -9.91 -21.38 4.27
CA THR A 294 -10.96 -21.78 3.32
C THR A 294 -10.40 -21.88 1.90
N ASP A 295 -11.06 -22.65 1.05
CA ASP A 295 -10.70 -22.80 -0.38
C ASP A 295 -11.33 -21.75 -1.30
N VAL A 296 -12.31 -20.99 -0.78
CA VAL A 296 -13.02 -19.92 -1.48
C VAL A 296 -13.09 -18.66 -0.61
N ASP A 297 -13.28 -17.50 -1.23
CA ASP A 297 -13.43 -16.24 -0.51
C ASP A 297 -14.74 -16.26 0.32
N ALA A 298 -14.64 -16.09 1.64
CA ALA A 298 -15.75 -16.17 2.57
C ALA A 298 -15.76 -15.01 3.59
N HIS A 299 -16.80 -14.97 4.42
CA HIS A 299 -16.88 -14.12 5.61
C HIS A 299 -16.75 -14.95 6.90
N LEU A 300 -16.19 -14.34 7.95
CA LEU A 300 -16.08 -14.93 9.28
C LEU A 300 -16.80 -14.05 10.31
N LEU A 301 -17.89 -14.57 10.86
CA LEU A 301 -18.60 -13.98 12.00
C LEU A 301 -18.18 -14.67 13.29
N ILE A 302 -17.78 -13.89 14.28
CA ILE A 302 -17.48 -14.36 15.63
C ILE A 302 -18.47 -13.73 16.59
N SER A 303 -19.19 -14.58 17.34
CA SER A 303 -20.10 -14.16 18.40
C SER A 303 -19.63 -14.72 19.73
N HIS A 304 -19.25 -13.85 20.66
CA HIS A 304 -18.84 -14.21 22.00
C HIS A 304 -19.98 -13.95 22.99
N GLY A 305 -20.38 -14.96 23.74
CA GLY A 305 -21.55 -14.90 24.61
C GLY A 305 -22.87 -14.77 23.84
N ASN A 306 -23.84 -14.05 24.41
CA ASN A 306 -25.22 -13.99 23.91
C ASN A 306 -25.69 -12.57 23.53
N GLN A 307 -24.74 -11.65 23.36
CA GLN A 307 -25.01 -10.24 23.02
C GLN A 307 -24.01 -9.79 21.97
N GLY A 308 -24.43 -8.99 20.99
CA GLY A 308 -23.54 -8.43 19.99
C GLY A 308 -24.29 -7.82 18.82
N ARG A 309 -23.62 -6.91 18.11
CA ARG A 309 -24.12 -6.25 16.91
C ARG A 309 -22.97 -6.10 15.93
N VAL A 310 -23.23 -6.25 14.64
CA VAL A 310 -22.22 -6.14 13.59
C VAL A 310 -22.85 -5.70 12.27
N SER A 311 -22.16 -4.86 11.51
CA SER A 311 -22.56 -4.52 10.14
C SER A 311 -22.14 -5.66 9.20
N LEU A 312 -23.04 -6.08 8.33
CA LEU A 312 -22.72 -7.04 7.28
C LEU A 312 -22.08 -6.32 6.10
N LEU A 313 -21.03 -6.92 5.55
CA LEU A 313 -20.39 -6.42 4.34
C LEU A 313 -21.22 -6.86 3.12
N GLY A 314 -21.41 -5.96 2.17
CA GLY A 314 -22.00 -6.27 0.87
C GLY A 314 -21.02 -7.05 -0.01
N GLU A 315 -21.55 -7.67 -1.06
CA GLU A 315 -20.76 -8.49 -2.00
C GLU A 315 -19.72 -7.68 -2.79
N GLU A 316 -19.85 -6.36 -2.84
CA GLU A 316 -18.93 -5.42 -3.51
C GLU A 316 -17.97 -4.72 -2.55
N GLY A 317 -17.76 -5.27 -1.34
CA GLY A 317 -16.73 -4.83 -0.39
C GLY A 317 -17.07 -3.58 0.41
N ASN A 318 -18.35 -3.17 0.46
CA ASN A 318 -18.82 -1.99 1.18
C ASN A 318 -20.06 -2.31 2.03
N PHE A 319 -20.31 -1.53 3.09
CA PHE A 319 -21.46 -1.71 3.99
C PHE A 319 -22.79 -1.21 3.41
N VAL A 320 -22.74 -0.50 2.29
CA VAL A 320 -23.91 -0.06 1.53
C VAL A 320 -23.96 -0.85 0.23
N SER A 321 -24.96 -1.70 0.08
CA SER A 321 -25.05 -2.58 -1.09
C SER A 321 -26.50 -2.98 -1.39
N LYS A 322 -26.73 -3.57 -2.56
CA LYS A 322 -27.94 -4.30 -2.91
C LYS A 322 -27.85 -5.79 -2.62
N TYR A 323 -26.65 -6.33 -2.46
CA TYR A 323 -26.37 -7.76 -2.36
C TYR A 323 -25.58 -8.05 -1.10
N PHE A 324 -26.13 -8.92 -0.25
CA PHE A 324 -25.50 -9.32 1.00
C PHE A 324 -25.58 -10.84 1.18
N LEU A 325 -24.63 -11.37 1.93
CA LEU A 325 -24.74 -12.67 2.57
C LEU A 325 -25.06 -12.49 4.04
N ALA A 326 -26.15 -13.11 4.48
CA ALA A 326 -26.53 -13.12 5.89
C ALA A 326 -26.17 -14.46 6.55
N PRO A 327 -25.63 -14.43 7.78
CA PRO A 327 -25.27 -15.63 8.53
C PRO A 327 -26.49 -16.50 8.81
N HIS A 328 -26.30 -17.79 9.07
CA HIS A 328 -27.36 -18.68 9.56
C HIS A 328 -27.70 -18.43 11.04
N SER A 329 -26.78 -17.86 11.82
CA SER A 329 -26.96 -17.65 13.26
C SER A 329 -28.26 -16.94 13.64
N GLU A 330 -28.92 -17.43 14.69
CA GLU A 330 -30.15 -16.86 15.24
C GLU A 330 -29.91 -15.45 15.80
N GLY A 331 -30.79 -14.51 15.46
CA GLY A 331 -30.67 -13.11 15.83
C GLY A 331 -31.73 -12.25 15.17
N ASN A 332 -31.39 -10.98 14.94
CA ASN A 332 -32.21 -10.03 14.20
C ASN A 332 -31.36 -9.33 13.13
N LEU A 333 -31.95 -9.13 11.96
CA LEU A 333 -31.41 -8.22 10.95
C LEU A 333 -32.06 -6.84 11.10
N THR A 334 -31.23 -5.83 11.31
CA THR A 334 -31.62 -4.43 11.23
C THR A 334 -31.25 -3.91 9.85
N ILE A 335 -32.23 -3.43 9.10
CA ILE A 335 -32.06 -2.96 7.73
C ILE A 335 -32.37 -1.46 7.70
N SER A 336 -31.38 -0.68 7.29
CA SER A 336 -31.46 0.77 7.17
C SER A 336 -31.57 1.16 5.71
N ASN A 337 -32.62 1.90 5.36
CA ASN A 337 -32.84 2.41 4.00
C ASN A 337 -32.60 3.93 3.95
N PRO A 338 -31.41 4.38 3.52
CA PRO A 338 -31.08 5.80 3.40
C PRO A 338 -31.67 6.47 2.15
N ASN A 339 -32.37 5.72 1.29
CA ASN A 339 -32.85 6.23 0.01
C ASN A 339 -34.18 6.99 0.14
N GLU A 340 -34.48 7.81 -0.87
CA GLU A 340 -35.78 8.49 -1.02
C GLU A 340 -36.92 7.55 -1.44
N ASN A 341 -36.59 6.37 -1.96
CA ASN A 341 -37.54 5.34 -2.36
C ASN A 341 -37.63 4.23 -1.31
N ALA A 342 -38.74 3.49 -1.33
CA ALA A 342 -38.85 2.28 -0.52
C ALA A 342 -37.97 1.17 -1.11
N ALA A 343 -37.14 0.54 -0.26
CA ALA A 343 -36.35 -0.62 -0.62
C ALA A 343 -37.17 -1.90 -0.39
N THR A 344 -37.16 -2.81 -1.36
CA THR A 344 -37.74 -4.16 -1.19
C THR A 344 -36.61 -5.16 -1.05
N ILE A 345 -36.47 -5.71 0.15
CA ILE A 345 -35.45 -6.69 0.52
C ILE A 345 -36.06 -8.08 0.45
N THR A 346 -35.37 -9.00 -0.20
CA THR A 346 -35.90 -10.32 -0.54
C THR A 346 -34.87 -11.39 -0.28
N TRP A 347 -35.31 -12.52 0.27
CA TRP A 347 -34.50 -13.71 0.57
C TRP A 347 -35.32 -14.97 0.23
N LYS A 348 -34.78 -16.16 0.48
CA LYS A 348 -35.49 -17.41 0.20
C LYS A 348 -36.86 -17.45 0.90
N ASN A 349 -37.91 -17.55 0.09
CA ASN A 349 -39.32 -17.65 0.51
C ASN A 349 -39.85 -16.46 1.35
N GLY A 350 -39.21 -15.29 1.31
CA GLY A 350 -39.62 -14.14 2.10
C GLY A 350 -39.09 -12.81 1.59
N GLY A 351 -39.59 -11.73 2.17
CA GLY A 351 -39.13 -10.38 1.91
C GLY A 351 -39.89 -9.36 2.73
N VAL A 352 -39.28 -8.18 2.88
CA VAL A 352 -39.82 -7.04 3.59
C VAL A 352 -39.59 -5.79 2.74
N SER A 353 -40.50 -4.83 2.83
CA SER A 353 -40.29 -3.50 2.23
C SER A 353 -40.06 -2.48 3.34
N ILE A 354 -38.94 -1.77 3.25
CA ILE A 354 -38.57 -0.71 4.18
C ILE A 354 -38.84 0.63 3.50
N PRO A 355 -39.69 1.49 4.07
CA PRO A 355 -39.94 2.81 3.50
C PRO A 355 -38.67 3.66 3.43
N ALA A 356 -38.74 4.74 2.66
CA ALA A 356 -37.66 5.72 2.52
C ALA A 356 -37.25 6.32 3.88
N ASN A 357 -35.95 6.46 4.13
CA ASN A 357 -35.37 7.00 5.36
C ASN A 357 -35.92 6.33 6.64
N GLN A 358 -36.11 5.01 6.60
CA GLN A 358 -36.55 4.23 7.76
C GLN A 358 -35.66 3.01 7.99
N VAL A 359 -35.65 2.57 9.24
CA VAL A 359 -35.04 1.32 9.68
C VAL A 359 -36.15 0.29 9.91
N GLY A 360 -35.90 -0.97 9.57
CA GLY A 360 -36.77 -2.08 9.93
C GLY A 360 -35.98 -3.24 10.52
N VAL A 361 -36.62 -3.97 11.43
CA VAL A 361 -36.02 -5.13 12.11
C VAL A 361 -36.78 -6.40 11.73
N VAL A 362 -36.05 -7.45 11.39
CA VAL A 362 -36.58 -8.75 11.01
C VAL A 362 -35.90 -9.84 11.84
N THR A 363 -36.69 -10.71 12.47
CA THR A 363 -36.16 -11.90 13.15
C THR A 363 -35.51 -12.84 12.15
N TRP A 364 -34.32 -13.33 12.48
CA TRP A 364 -33.46 -14.08 11.58
C TRP A 364 -32.87 -15.33 12.25
N PRO A 365 -32.66 -16.44 11.53
CA PRO A 365 -33.16 -16.70 10.18
C PRO A 365 -34.67 -17.00 10.18
N PRO A 366 -35.36 -16.86 9.03
CA PRO A 366 -36.75 -17.27 8.88
C PRO A 366 -36.94 -18.79 9.07
N LEU A 367 -38.16 -19.21 9.42
CA LEU A 367 -38.50 -20.62 9.62
C LEU A 367 -38.13 -21.50 8.40
N ASN A 368 -37.45 -22.63 8.67
CA ASN A 368 -36.98 -23.63 7.68
C ASN A 368 -35.80 -23.18 6.79
N MET A 369 -35.02 -22.21 7.23
CA MET A 369 -33.71 -21.91 6.67
C MET A 369 -32.67 -22.71 7.47
N GLU A 370 -31.90 -23.57 6.79
CA GLU A 370 -30.92 -24.48 7.42
C GLU A 370 -29.46 -24.08 7.14
N SER A 371 -29.23 -22.93 6.49
CA SER A 371 -27.91 -22.40 6.19
C SER A 371 -27.97 -20.88 5.96
N ALA A 372 -26.85 -20.24 5.64
CA ALA A 372 -26.78 -18.83 5.28
C ALA A 372 -27.66 -18.51 4.06
N ALA A 373 -27.95 -17.24 3.85
CA ALA A 373 -28.80 -16.83 2.74
C ALA A 373 -28.30 -15.57 2.04
N THR A 374 -28.50 -15.56 0.72
CA THR A 374 -28.35 -14.38 -0.11
C THR A 374 -29.55 -13.47 0.08
N ILE A 375 -29.26 -12.20 0.38
CA ILE A 375 -30.22 -11.12 0.48
C ILE A 375 -30.02 -10.19 -0.73
N GLU A 376 -31.12 -9.93 -1.43
CA GLU A 376 -31.17 -9.00 -2.55
C GLU A 376 -32.15 -7.87 -2.25
N SER A 377 -31.70 -6.62 -2.46
CA SER A 377 -32.49 -5.40 -2.30
C SER A 377 -32.68 -4.68 -3.62
N SER A 378 -33.83 -4.02 -3.79
CA SER A 378 -34.09 -3.17 -4.95
C SER A 378 -33.30 -1.85 -4.95
N GLU A 379 -32.87 -1.40 -3.78
CA GLU A 379 -32.12 -0.15 -3.54
C GLU A 379 -30.91 -0.45 -2.64
N ASN A 380 -29.89 0.41 -2.64
CA ASN A 380 -28.72 0.21 -1.77
C ASN A 380 -29.11 0.44 -0.31
N VAL A 381 -28.92 -0.56 0.54
CA VAL A 381 -29.27 -0.53 1.97
C VAL A 381 -28.06 -0.88 2.81
N GLN A 382 -28.16 -0.65 4.11
CA GLN A 382 -27.20 -1.15 5.10
C GLN A 382 -27.89 -2.25 5.90
N ILE A 383 -27.18 -3.34 6.18
CA ILE A 383 -27.71 -4.46 6.97
C ILE A 383 -26.80 -4.74 8.14
N GLU A 384 -27.38 -4.87 9.31
CA GLU A 384 -26.70 -5.24 10.54
C GLU A 384 -27.29 -6.55 11.06
N TRP A 385 -26.44 -7.42 11.60
CA TRP A 385 -26.86 -8.59 12.34
C TRP A 385 -26.63 -8.36 13.83
N SER A 386 -27.58 -8.81 14.65
CA SER A 386 -27.54 -8.61 16.10
C SER A 386 -28.10 -9.80 16.85
N VAL A 387 -27.54 -10.05 18.03
CA VAL A 387 -28.03 -11.01 19.01
C VAL A 387 -28.15 -10.32 20.36
N GLY A 388 -29.27 -10.53 21.07
CA GLY A 388 -29.56 -9.84 22.33
C GLY A 388 -29.85 -8.33 22.18
N ASP A 389 -29.73 -7.60 23.29
CA ASP A 389 -30.09 -6.17 23.41
C ASP A 389 -28.87 -5.27 23.71
N SER A 390 -27.65 -5.76 23.49
CA SER A 390 -26.42 -5.01 23.77
C SER A 390 -25.37 -5.27 22.70
N GLY A 391 -24.59 -4.24 22.39
CA GLY A 391 -23.53 -4.30 21.39
C GLY A 391 -22.83 -2.97 21.22
N LEU A 392 -21.66 -3.04 20.61
CA LEU A 392 -20.93 -1.89 20.09
C LEU A 392 -20.88 -2.03 18.57
N LEU A 393 -21.13 -0.95 17.86
CA LEU A 393 -21.12 -0.96 16.41
C LEU A 393 -20.62 0.36 15.85
N MET A 394 -19.65 0.30 14.95
CA MET A 394 -19.32 1.44 14.11
C MET A 394 -20.39 1.58 13.00
N LEU A 395 -21.15 2.66 13.04
CA LEU A 395 -22.22 2.91 12.07
C LEU A 395 -21.59 3.29 10.73
N PRO A 396 -21.90 2.58 9.63
CA PRO A 396 -21.39 2.92 8.32
C PRO A 396 -22.03 4.21 7.79
N ALA A 397 -21.23 5.06 7.17
CA ALA A 397 -21.68 6.23 6.46
C ALA A 397 -22.31 5.82 5.12
N PHE A 398 -23.43 6.42 4.75
CA PHE A 398 -24.14 6.04 3.52
C PHE A 398 -23.68 6.83 2.29
N ASP A 399 -22.89 7.88 2.47
CA ASP A 399 -22.24 8.64 1.40
C ASP A 399 -20.96 7.98 0.89
N THR A 400 -20.22 7.26 1.74
CA THR A 400 -19.01 6.54 1.35
C THR A 400 -19.20 5.02 1.26
N GLY A 401 -20.20 4.47 1.94
CA GLY A 401 -20.37 3.02 2.08
C GLY A 401 -19.43 2.38 3.10
N GLN A 402 -18.67 3.19 3.85
CA GLN A 402 -17.62 2.76 4.76
C GLN A 402 -17.83 3.31 6.17
N VAL A 403 -17.03 2.86 7.15
CA VAL A 403 -17.13 3.33 8.56
C VAL A 403 -16.87 4.84 8.71
N THR A 404 -16.13 5.42 7.77
CA THR A 404 -15.78 6.84 7.73
C THR A 404 -16.55 7.55 6.62
N GLY A 405 -17.11 8.72 6.91
CA GLY A 405 -17.87 9.55 5.95
C GLY A 405 -18.47 10.78 6.62
N LEU A 406 -19.36 11.50 5.95
CA LEU A 406 -20.03 12.69 6.51
C LEU A 406 -21.51 12.44 6.79
N ASP A 407 -22.17 11.66 5.94
CA ASP A 407 -23.60 11.41 6.06
C ASP A 407 -23.90 10.01 6.62
N PHE A 408 -24.60 9.98 7.76
CA PHE A 408 -24.93 8.75 8.49
C PHE A 408 -26.44 8.65 8.71
N MET A 409 -26.96 7.43 8.63
CA MET A 409 -28.29 7.11 9.12
C MET A 409 -28.14 6.57 10.54
N GLU A 410 -28.59 7.35 11.52
CA GLU A 410 -28.59 6.90 12.91
C GLU A 410 -29.60 5.77 13.10
N ASP A 411 -29.16 4.73 13.79
CA ASP A 411 -29.99 3.60 14.19
C ASP A 411 -30.68 3.88 15.54
N ASP A 412 -31.36 2.88 16.10
CA ASP A 412 -32.03 2.99 17.40
C ASP A 412 -31.05 2.79 18.59
N SER A 413 -29.74 2.99 18.41
CA SER A 413 -28.74 2.88 19.48
C SER A 413 -29.05 3.81 20.66
N GLN A 414 -28.86 3.32 21.89
CA GLN A 414 -29.10 4.10 23.12
C GLN A 414 -28.16 5.30 23.25
N THR A 415 -26.91 5.15 22.81
CA THR A 415 -25.90 6.20 22.80
C THR A 415 -25.16 6.19 21.47
N ILE A 416 -24.92 7.39 20.93
CA ILE A 416 -24.14 7.60 19.71
C ILE A 416 -23.00 8.55 20.03
N MET A 417 -21.77 8.09 19.81
CA MET A 417 -20.54 8.87 19.97
C MET A 417 -20.02 9.30 18.60
N ASN A 418 -19.75 10.59 18.43
CA ASN A 418 -19.28 11.14 17.17
C ASN A 418 -17.79 11.49 17.27
N TYR A 419 -17.01 11.02 16.29
CA TYR A 419 -15.59 11.33 16.14
C TYR A 419 -15.40 12.05 14.81
N THR A 420 -15.04 13.32 14.85
CA THR A 420 -14.77 14.11 13.63
C THR A 420 -13.28 14.31 13.47
N SER A 421 -12.80 14.15 12.23
CA SER A 421 -11.39 14.38 11.89
C SER A 421 -10.96 15.83 12.13
N GLU A 422 -9.67 16.05 12.34
CA GLU A 422 -9.09 17.40 12.59
C GLU A 422 -9.43 18.41 11.47
N PHE A 423 -9.61 17.91 10.24
CA PHE A 423 -9.90 18.74 9.07
C PHE A 423 -11.38 18.76 8.66
N GLU A 424 -12.24 18.05 9.39
CA GLU A 424 -13.66 17.88 9.06
C GLU A 424 -13.93 17.22 7.69
N ASP A 425 -12.92 16.58 7.09
CA ASP A 425 -13.03 15.85 5.81
C ASP A 425 -13.87 14.57 5.94
N TYR A 426 -13.86 13.95 7.11
CA TYR A 426 -14.65 12.76 7.46
C TYR A 426 -14.98 12.73 8.96
N SER A 427 -15.97 11.91 9.32
CA SER A 427 -16.36 11.56 10.68
C SER A 427 -16.59 10.05 10.81
N MET A 428 -16.71 9.57 12.04
CA MET A 428 -17.13 8.20 12.39
C MET A 428 -18.17 8.29 13.51
N LYS A 429 -19.10 7.33 13.54
CA LYS A 429 -20.08 7.23 14.63
C LYS A 429 -20.05 5.85 15.27
N LEU A 430 -19.93 5.81 16.59
CA LEU A 430 -20.05 4.58 17.37
C LEU A 430 -21.45 4.54 18.00
N GLY A 431 -22.25 3.56 17.60
CA GLY A 431 -23.50 3.17 18.24
C GLY A 431 -23.24 2.21 19.40
N MET A 432 -23.94 2.44 20.51
CA MET A 432 -23.75 1.66 21.74
C MET A 432 -25.08 1.33 22.39
N ASP A 433 -25.25 0.04 22.68
CA ASP A 433 -26.37 -0.49 23.45
C ASP A 433 -25.89 -1.31 24.64
N GLY A 434 -26.41 -1.00 25.83
CA GLY A 434 -26.07 -1.71 27.05
C GLY A 434 -24.59 -1.63 27.44
N ASN A 435 -24.10 -2.72 28.03
CA ASN A 435 -22.79 -2.76 28.69
C ASN A 435 -21.83 -3.82 28.11
N SER A 436 -22.19 -4.44 26.99
CA SER A 436 -21.38 -5.48 26.34
C SER A 436 -21.21 -5.20 24.85
N GLY A 437 -20.02 -5.40 24.30
CA GLY A 437 -19.80 -5.42 22.87
C GLY A 437 -18.34 -5.65 22.50
N ILE A 438 -18.11 -5.98 21.23
CA ILE A 438 -16.78 -6.19 20.66
C ILE A 438 -16.68 -5.35 19.40
N LEU A 439 -15.54 -4.71 19.19
CA LEU A 439 -15.17 -4.11 17.91
C LEU A 439 -13.82 -4.69 17.46
N ALA A 440 -13.55 -4.65 16.16
CA ALA A 440 -12.20 -4.86 15.67
C ALA A 440 -11.27 -3.75 16.20
N LEU A 441 -10.02 -4.10 16.49
CA LEU A 441 -8.96 -3.13 16.74
C LEU A 441 -8.32 -2.78 15.40
N GLU A 442 -8.28 -1.49 15.08
CA GLU A 442 -7.71 -0.96 13.85
C GLU A 442 -6.51 -0.06 14.15
N ASP A 443 -5.50 -0.08 13.28
CA ASP A 443 -4.38 0.85 13.32
C ASP A 443 -4.88 2.28 13.06
N GLU A 444 -4.21 3.30 13.60
CA GLU A 444 -4.57 4.69 13.31
C GLU A 444 -4.45 5.04 11.83
N GLY A 445 -3.61 4.33 11.09
CA GLY A 445 -3.43 4.38 9.65
C GLY A 445 -4.51 3.64 8.85
N ALA A 446 -5.44 2.95 9.49
CA ALA A 446 -6.54 2.24 8.82
C ALA A 446 -7.40 3.16 7.94
N MET A 447 -8.23 2.53 7.12
CA MET A 447 -8.96 3.14 6.02
C MET A 447 -9.80 4.38 6.42
N ARG A 448 -9.53 5.51 5.75
CA ARG A 448 -10.23 6.79 5.89
C ARG A 448 -10.84 7.21 4.56
N CYS A 449 -12.16 7.29 4.50
CA CYS A 449 -12.92 7.55 3.30
C CYS A 449 -13.48 8.97 3.28
N ILE A 450 -13.40 9.60 2.11
CA ILE A 450 -13.90 10.94 1.83
C ILE A 450 -14.92 10.84 0.71
N ALA A 451 -16.11 11.39 0.94
CA ALA A 451 -17.18 11.45 -0.06
C ALA A 451 -16.84 12.46 -1.16
N ILE A 452 -17.07 12.07 -2.42
CA ILE A 452 -16.82 12.90 -3.61
C ILE A 452 -18.11 13.12 -4.37
N ASN A 453 -18.84 12.03 -4.65
CA ASN A 453 -20.07 12.01 -5.44
C ASN A 453 -19.96 12.85 -6.73
N GLN A 454 -19.02 12.48 -7.61
CA GLN A 454 -18.75 13.20 -8.86
C GLN A 454 -18.63 12.25 -10.04
N THR A 455 -19.24 12.64 -11.17
CA THR A 455 -18.98 12.05 -12.48
C THR A 455 -18.16 13.04 -13.29
N ALA A 456 -16.93 12.65 -13.67
CA ALA A 456 -16.05 13.49 -14.47
C ALA A 456 -15.27 12.64 -15.47
N SER A 457 -15.12 13.14 -16.71
CA SER A 457 -14.27 12.51 -17.73
C SER A 457 -12.78 12.90 -17.62
N GLY A 458 -12.48 13.82 -16.69
CA GLY A 458 -11.15 14.38 -16.42
C GLY A 458 -10.64 14.05 -15.02
N TRP A 459 -9.67 14.83 -14.55
CA TRP A 459 -9.16 14.72 -13.19
C TRP A 459 -10.17 15.22 -12.17
N ILE A 460 -10.31 14.48 -11.07
CA ILE A 460 -11.08 14.82 -9.88
C ILE A 460 -10.06 15.15 -8.79
N SER A 461 -10.12 16.37 -8.27
CA SER A 461 -9.25 16.81 -7.17
C SER A 461 -9.91 16.51 -5.83
N THR A 462 -9.14 15.97 -4.91
CA THR A 462 -9.57 15.59 -3.56
C THR A 462 -8.45 15.85 -2.55
N THR A 463 -8.75 15.72 -1.26
CA THR A 463 -7.78 15.86 -0.17
C THR A 463 -7.41 14.54 0.46
N LEU A 464 -6.18 14.43 0.94
CA LEU A 464 -5.71 13.37 1.84
C LEU A 464 -6.12 13.72 3.29
N PRO A 465 -6.61 12.73 4.06
CA PRO A 465 -7.05 12.90 5.45
C PRO A 465 -5.90 13.02 6.48
N TRP A 466 -4.75 13.55 6.08
CA TRP A 466 -3.56 13.77 6.91
C TRP A 466 -3.02 15.19 6.80
N LYS A 467 -2.05 15.56 7.65
CA LYS A 467 -1.43 16.90 7.63
C LYS A 467 -0.63 17.10 6.35
N SER A 468 -0.67 18.30 5.78
CA SER A 468 0.26 18.66 4.69
C SER A 468 1.67 18.80 5.28
N MET A 469 2.64 18.16 4.61
CA MET A 469 4.06 18.23 4.94
C MET A 469 4.85 19.06 3.92
N ASN A 470 4.16 19.76 3.02
CA ASN A 470 4.78 20.61 2.01
C ASN A 470 5.58 21.77 2.66
N GLY A 471 6.82 21.95 2.20
CA GLY A 471 7.73 22.99 2.69
C GLY A 471 8.30 22.76 4.10
N ILE A 472 8.04 21.60 4.70
CA ILE A 472 8.54 21.21 6.01
C ILE A 472 9.96 20.60 5.88
N PRO A 473 10.88 20.83 6.85
CA PRO A 473 12.20 20.23 6.80
C PRO A 473 12.18 18.69 6.84
N GLU A 474 13.11 18.04 6.14
CA GLU A 474 13.18 16.57 6.01
C GLU A 474 13.09 15.83 7.36
N GLY A 475 13.77 16.31 8.40
CA GLY A 475 13.72 15.67 9.73
C GLY A 475 12.32 15.67 10.36
N GLN A 476 11.49 16.67 10.07
CA GLN A 476 10.09 16.71 10.51
C GLN A 476 9.20 15.83 9.63
N ILE A 477 9.47 15.72 8.33
CA ILE A 477 8.80 14.79 7.41
C ILE A 477 9.03 13.35 7.89
N ILE A 478 10.28 12.97 8.16
CA ILE A 478 10.60 11.64 8.68
C ILE A 478 9.89 11.38 10.00
N ASN A 479 9.89 12.35 10.93
CA ASN A 479 9.14 12.19 12.17
C ASN A 479 7.63 12.03 11.93
N SER A 480 7.05 12.71 10.94
CA SER A 480 5.64 12.56 10.62
C SER A 480 5.29 11.16 10.10
N TRP A 481 6.18 10.54 9.34
CA TRP A 481 6.02 9.15 8.90
C TRP A 481 6.12 8.16 10.06
N ARG A 482 6.86 8.49 11.12
CA ARG A 482 7.04 7.61 12.29
C ARG A 482 5.91 7.72 13.30
N GLU A 483 5.38 8.92 13.50
CA GLU A 483 4.33 9.18 14.49
C GLU A 483 2.91 9.07 13.90
N GLY A 484 2.75 8.89 12.59
CA GLY A 484 1.45 8.80 11.91
C GLY A 484 0.73 10.10 11.47
N PRO A 485 1.19 11.36 11.70
CA PRO A 485 0.46 12.52 11.21
C PRO A 485 0.48 12.71 9.68
N HIS A 486 1.37 12.02 8.96
CA HIS A 486 1.35 11.94 7.49
C HIS A 486 1.95 10.59 7.03
N PRO A 487 1.34 9.91 6.05
CA PRO A 487 1.81 8.61 5.58
C PRO A 487 3.03 8.73 4.67
N ALA A 488 3.89 7.72 4.68
CA ALA A 488 4.97 7.60 3.71
C ALA A 488 4.57 6.77 2.49
N SER A 489 3.59 5.88 2.67
CA SER A 489 3.10 5.02 1.61
C SER A 489 1.62 4.81 1.84
N ILE A 490 0.84 4.95 0.78
CA ILE A 490 -0.62 4.97 0.85
C ILE A 490 -1.23 3.94 -0.08
N GLU A 491 -2.26 3.28 0.42
CA GLU A 491 -3.23 2.55 -0.39
C GLU A 491 -4.45 3.44 -0.62
N ILE A 492 -4.97 3.42 -1.84
CA ILE A 492 -6.08 4.27 -2.30
C ILE A 492 -7.11 3.37 -2.95
N THR A 493 -8.30 3.27 -2.37
CA THR A 493 -9.43 2.50 -2.92
C THR A 493 -10.50 3.45 -3.43
N LEU A 494 -10.90 3.25 -4.69
CA LEU A 494 -11.93 4.02 -5.36
C LEU A 494 -13.28 3.32 -5.24
N ILE A 495 -14.27 4.01 -4.69
CA ILE A 495 -15.64 3.50 -4.55
C ILE A 495 -16.55 4.25 -5.51
N GLY A 496 -17.39 3.54 -6.25
CA GLY A 496 -18.38 4.18 -7.12
C GLY A 496 -19.35 3.22 -7.78
N THR A 497 -19.91 3.66 -8.90
CA THR A 497 -20.98 2.93 -9.59
C THR A 497 -20.43 1.87 -10.52
N GLU A 498 -20.83 0.61 -10.29
CA GLU A 498 -20.63 -0.50 -11.22
C GLU A 498 -21.92 -1.30 -11.36
N GLY A 499 -22.38 -1.47 -12.60
CA GLY A 499 -23.68 -2.10 -12.89
C GLY A 499 -24.83 -1.42 -12.15
N ASP A 500 -25.48 -2.16 -11.24
CA ASP A 500 -26.58 -1.67 -10.41
C ASP A 500 -26.12 -1.19 -9.01
N SER A 501 -24.87 -1.42 -8.63
CA SER A 501 -24.30 -0.98 -7.35
C SER A 501 -23.78 0.44 -7.45
N THR A 502 -23.94 1.25 -6.39
CA THR A 502 -23.40 2.61 -6.33
C THR A 502 -22.14 2.72 -5.46
N HIS A 503 -21.81 1.67 -4.71
CA HIS A 503 -20.69 1.61 -3.78
C HIS A 503 -19.90 0.32 -4.03
N ALA A 504 -19.47 0.09 -5.26
CA ALA A 504 -18.55 -0.99 -5.59
C ALA A 504 -17.11 -0.50 -5.51
N ASN A 505 -16.19 -1.35 -5.03
CA ASN A 505 -14.75 -1.08 -5.13
C ASN A 505 -14.30 -1.21 -6.59
N LEU A 506 -14.07 -0.07 -7.27
CA LEU A 506 -13.78 -0.02 -8.71
C LEU A 506 -12.32 -0.32 -9.02
N ALA A 507 -11.43 0.22 -8.19
CA ALA A 507 -9.99 0.15 -8.39
C ALA A 507 -9.22 0.42 -7.09
N THR A 508 -7.99 -0.05 -7.03
CA THR A 508 -7.05 0.22 -5.94
C THR A 508 -5.71 0.70 -6.50
N ALA A 509 -5.07 1.65 -5.82
CA ALA A 509 -3.72 2.09 -6.12
C ALA A 509 -2.84 2.09 -4.87
N TRP A 510 -1.56 1.80 -5.06
CA TRP A 510 -0.55 1.82 -4.02
C TRP A 510 0.55 2.78 -4.43
N ALA A 511 0.84 3.76 -3.57
CA ALA A 511 1.89 4.74 -3.79
C ALA A 511 2.93 4.66 -2.67
N PHE A 512 4.20 4.64 -3.05
CA PHE A 512 5.31 4.40 -2.14
C PHE A 512 6.35 5.50 -2.24
N HIS A 513 6.68 6.18 -1.13
CA HIS A 513 7.93 6.92 -1.02
C HIS A 513 9.09 5.95 -0.78
N ILE A 514 9.89 5.74 -1.82
CA ILE A 514 11.07 4.87 -1.79
C ILE A 514 12.32 5.74 -1.76
N SER A 515 13.21 5.48 -0.81
CA SER A 515 14.47 6.22 -0.72
C SER A 515 15.35 5.95 -1.94
N ARG A 516 16.04 6.99 -2.43
CA ARG A 516 17.02 6.88 -3.50
C ARG A 516 18.43 6.92 -2.93
N LEU A 517 19.30 6.05 -3.43
CA LEU A 517 20.74 6.14 -3.17
C LEU A 517 21.38 6.81 -4.37
N THR A 518 21.99 7.98 -4.18
CA THR A 518 22.59 8.78 -5.25
C THR A 518 24.10 8.88 -5.05
N TYR A 519 24.85 8.66 -6.13
CA TYR A 519 26.27 8.98 -6.23
C TYR A 519 26.43 10.20 -7.12
N GLU A 520 26.85 11.31 -6.54
CA GLU A 520 27.17 12.54 -7.26
C GLU A 520 28.68 12.63 -7.50
N PHE A 521 29.10 12.98 -8.71
CA PHE A 521 30.51 13.06 -9.07
C PHE A 521 30.84 14.32 -9.87
N ASP A 522 32.05 14.83 -9.67
CA ASP A 522 32.51 16.04 -10.33
C ASP A 522 32.94 15.77 -11.78
N THR A 523 32.37 16.55 -12.71
CA THR A 523 32.79 16.63 -14.11
C THR A 523 32.90 18.09 -14.56
N SER A 524 33.01 18.35 -15.86
CA SER A 524 32.87 19.71 -16.40
C SER A 524 31.46 20.31 -16.19
N ILE A 525 30.47 19.48 -15.85
CA ILE A 525 29.08 19.84 -15.53
C ILE A 525 28.78 19.38 -14.10
N THR A 526 28.20 20.28 -13.29
CA THR A 526 27.78 19.99 -11.91
C THR A 526 26.42 19.30 -11.87
N GLY A 527 26.19 18.44 -10.88
CA GLY A 527 24.91 17.76 -10.68
C GLY A 527 24.73 16.49 -11.52
N LEU A 528 25.83 15.91 -12.02
CA LEU A 528 25.79 14.59 -12.64
C LEU A 528 25.77 13.50 -11.56
N GLU A 529 24.85 12.56 -11.72
CA GLU A 529 24.64 11.48 -10.77
C GLU A 529 24.43 10.12 -11.44
N VAL A 530 24.76 9.07 -10.70
CA VAL A 530 24.21 7.72 -10.88
C VAL A 530 23.35 7.44 -9.65
N ALA A 531 22.13 6.96 -9.84
CA ALA A 531 21.20 6.73 -8.75
C ALA A 531 20.48 5.40 -8.87
N TRP A 532 20.25 4.76 -7.73
CA TRP A 532 19.23 3.74 -7.60
C TRP A 532 17.90 4.40 -7.20
N SER A 533 16.84 4.12 -7.96
CA SER A 533 15.52 4.73 -7.79
C SER A 533 14.42 3.76 -8.16
N ALA A 534 13.63 3.32 -7.16
CA ALA A 534 12.43 2.52 -7.36
C ALA A 534 12.67 1.27 -8.25
N GLY A 535 13.74 0.52 -7.92
CA GLY A 535 14.15 -0.69 -8.65
C GLY A 535 14.93 -0.43 -9.95
N ALA A 536 15.09 0.81 -10.40
CA ALA A 536 15.88 1.16 -11.58
C ALA A 536 17.22 1.81 -11.20
N ILE A 537 18.23 1.60 -12.06
CA ILE A 537 19.51 2.31 -12.00
C ILE A 537 19.53 3.33 -13.13
N VAL A 538 19.69 4.60 -12.76
CA VAL A 538 19.52 5.75 -13.65
C VAL A 538 20.72 6.67 -13.59
N THR A 539 20.92 7.45 -14.64
CA THR A 539 21.94 8.50 -14.68
C THR A 539 21.47 9.67 -15.52
N ASN A 540 22.05 10.84 -15.29
CA ASN A 540 21.87 12.02 -16.12
C ASN A 540 23.15 12.43 -16.89
N HIS A 541 24.20 11.59 -16.88
CA HIS A 541 25.44 11.80 -17.65
C HIS A 541 25.28 11.36 -19.13
N PRO A 542 25.88 12.07 -20.13
CA PRO A 542 26.77 13.24 -20.04
C PRO A 542 26.09 14.62 -20.12
N GLU A 543 24.79 14.71 -20.41
CA GLU A 543 24.15 15.99 -20.81
C GLU A 543 22.90 16.37 -19.98
N LEU A 544 22.83 15.95 -18.72
CA LEU A 544 21.65 16.11 -17.84
C LEU A 544 20.38 15.44 -18.40
N ASN A 545 20.50 14.63 -19.45
CA ASN A 545 19.40 13.86 -20.02
C ASN A 545 19.24 12.57 -19.23
N PRO A 546 18.04 12.28 -18.70
CA PRO A 546 17.80 11.06 -17.94
C PRO A 546 17.98 9.83 -18.85
N ALA A 547 18.82 8.91 -18.42
CA ALA A 547 19.11 7.65 -19.09
C ALA A 547 18.96 6.49 -18.11
N ILE A 548 18.40 5.39 -18.60
CA ILE A 548 18.18 4.18 -17.82
C ILE A 548 19.31 3.21 -18.13
N LEU A 549 20.03 2.79 -17.09
CA LEU A 549 21.12 1.82 -17.18
C LEU A 549 20.57 0.41 -16.99
N VAL A 550 19.75 0.24 -15.95
CA VAL A 550 18.99 -0.98 -15.66
C VAL A 550 17.60 -0.58 -15.23
N GLY A 551 16.57 -1.24 -15.78
CA GLY A 551 15.19 -0.97 -15.37
C GLY A 551 14.72 -1.87 -14.23
N PRO A 552 13.49 -1.63 -13.74
CA PRO A 552 12.87 -2.42 -12.68
C PRO A 552 12.71 -3.88 -13.09
N THR A 553 12.80 -4.78 -12.11
CA THR A 553 12.56 -6.21 -12.32
C THR A 553 11.06 -6.50 -12.28
N ASP A 554 10.60 -7.30 -13.25
CA ASP A 554 9.20 -7.72 -13.36
C ASP A 554 9.14 -9.22 -13.65
N ARG A 555 8.19 -9.94 -13.04
CA ARG A 555 7.99 -11.37 -13.28
C ARG A 555 6.80 -11.60 -14.19
N GLN A 556 7.10 -12.11 -15.38
CA GLN A 556 6.10 -12.53 -16.36
C GLN A 556 5.94 -14.06 -16.27
N GLY A 557 4.72 -14.51 -15.97
CA GLY A 557 4.39 -15.93 -16.00
C GLY A 557 3.81 -16.36 -17.36
N PRO A 558 3.69 -17.68 -17.63
CA PRO A 558 2.91 -18.15 -18.77
C PRO A 558 1.45 -17.70 -18.65
N GLY A 559 0.91 -17.10 -19.71
CA GLY A 559 -0.43 -16.51 -19.74
C GLY A 559 -0.46 -15.02 -19.33
N PRO A 560 -1.64 -14.45 -19.05
CA PRO A 560 -1.78 -13.03 -18.67
C PRO A 560 -1.45 -12.83 -17.18
N ARG A 561 -0.26 -13.25 -16.75
CA ARG A 561 0.18 -13.17 -15.35
C ARG A 561 1.20 -12.05 -15.19
N PHE A 562 0.94 -11.14 -14.26
CA PHE A 562 1.88 -10.09 -13.89
C PHE A 562 2.12 -10.13 -12.39
N SER A 563 3.38 -10.28 -12.01
CA SER A 563 3.81 -10.19 -10.61
C SER A 563 4.96 -9.21 -10.48
N ALA A 564 4.85 -8.32 -9.50
CA ALA A 564 5.87 -7.35 -9.16
C ALA A 564 6.18 -7.40 -7.66
N THR A 565 7.46 -7.34 -7.34
CA THR A 565 7.95 -7.15 -5.98
C THR A 565 8.68 -5.81 -5.93
N VAL A 566 8.20 -4.90 -5.09
CA VAL A 566 8.76 -3.56 -4.93
C VAL A 566 9.84 -3.57 -3.84
N PRO A 567 11.13 -3.40 -4.17
CA PRO A 567 12.17 -3.23 -3.17
C PRO A 567 12.10 -1.81 -2.59
N SER A 568 11.75 -1.68 -1.31
CA SER A 568 11.74 -0.41 -0.58
C SER A 568 12.95 -0.33 0.33
N LEU A 569 13.99 0.41 -0.09
CA LEU A 569 15.18 0.64 0.75
C LEU A 569 14.91 1.76 1.77
N HIS A 570 15.20 1.47 3.03
CA HIS A 570 15.10 2.37 4.17
C HIS A 570 16.47 2.53 4.83
N PRO A 571 17.11 3.71 4.71
CA PRO A 571 18.37 3.93 5.41
C PRO A 571 18.15 4.05 6.92
N THR A 572 18.90 3.26 7.69
CA THR A 572 18.87 3.27 9.15
C THR A 572 19.30 4.63 9.70
N LYS A 573 18.85 4.97 10.92
CA LYS A 573 19.18 6.25 11.58
C LYS A 573 20.68 6.54 11.70
N THR A 574 21.51 5.50 11.75
CA THR A 574 22.97 5.58 11.89
C THR A 574 23.72 5.54 10.56
N SER A 575 23.02 5.42 9.43
CA SER A 575 23.64 5.41 8.10
C SER A 575 24.39 6.71 7.82
N VAL A 576 25.66 6.59 7.43
CA VAL A 576 26.51 7.74 7.08
C VAL A 576 26.37 8.13 5.62
N THR A 577 26.79 9.35 5.26
CA THR A 577 26.99 9.80 3.87
C THR A 577 28.44 10.20 3.71
N GLY A 578 29.03 10.03 2.52
CA GLY A 578 30.46 10.24 2.39
C GLY A 578 31.08 9.84 1.05
N SER A 579 32.40 10.06 0.98
CA SER A 579 33.27 9.81 -0.18
C SER A 579 34.35 8.76 0.09
N GLY A 580 34.39 8.16 1.29
CA GLY A 580 35.24 7.02 1.60
C GLY A 580 34.67 5.72 1.06
N ASN A 581 35.42 4.62 1.17
CA ASN A 581 34.87 3.28 0.90
C ASN A 581 33.70 3.02 1.84
N MET A 582 32.55 2.70 1.27
CA MET A 582 31.33 2.49 2.02
C MET A 582 30.93 1.02 1.99
N ASN A 583 30.55 0.50 3.15
CA ASN A 583 29.96 -0.81 3.28
C ASN A 583 28.45 -0.67 3.48
N LEU A 584 27.68 -1.41 2.70
CA LEU A 584 26.22 -1.45 2.76
C LEU A 584 25.79 -2.81 3.28
N ASP A 585 25.30 -2.83 4.52
CA ASP A 585 24.60 -3.99 5.05
C ASP A 585 23.11 -3.83 4.74
N ILE A 586 22.58 -4.72 3.91
CA ILE A 586 21.17 -4.72 3.46
C ILE A 586 20.47 -5.90 4.14
N GLU A 587 19.43 -5.64 4.93
CA GLU A 587 18.65 -6.66 5.63
C GLU A 587 17.18 -6.60 5.20
N LEU A 588 16.58 -7.74 4.86
CA LEU A 588 15.15 -7.83 4.60
C LEU A 588 14.39 -7.83 5.93
N THR A 589 13.67 -6.76 6.24
CA THR A 589 12.92 -6.64 7.50
C THR A 589 11.50 -7.15 7.39
N MET A 590 10.83 -6.86 6.27
CA MET A 590 9.43 -7.22 6.06
C MET A 590 9.14 -7.44 4.59
N ARG A 591 8.16 -8.30 4.28
CA ARG A 591 7.64 -8.52 2.94
C ARG A 591 6.14 -8.71 3.01
N GLU A 592 5.42 -7.84 2.35
CA GLU A 592 3.96 -7.83 2.39
C GLU A 592 3.38 -8.07 1.00
N SER A 593 2.27 -8.81 0.93
CA SER A 593 1.54 -9.01 -0.32
C SER A 593 0.28 -8.17 -0.33
N LEU A 594 0.35 -7.05 -1.05
CA LEU A 594 -0.68 -6.03 -1.13
C LEU A 594 -1.89 -6.50 -1.97
N ALA A 595 -1.64 -7.13 -3.12
CA ALA A 595 -2.72 -7.63 -3.97
C ALA A 595 -2.39 -9.02 -4.52
N SER A 596 -3.39 -9.89 -4.64
CA SER A 596 -3.28 -11.16 -5.38
C SER A 596 -4.65 -11.59 -5.88
N THR A 597 -5.12 -10.90 -6.92
CA THR A 597 -6.44 -11.16 -7.51
C THR A 597 -6.41 -10.90 -9.02
N THR A 598 -7.53 -11.11 -9.69
CA THR A 598 -7.67 -10.78 -11.11
C THR A 598 -7.95 -9.28 -11.27
N ALA A 599 -7.15 -8.60 -12.09
CA ALA A 599 -7.32 -7.20 -12.47
C ALA A 599 -7.57 -7.07 -13.98
N HIS A 600 -8.18 -5.99 -14.43
CA HIS A 600 -8.48 -5.75 -15.85
C HIS A 600 -7.57 -4.71 -16.51
N ASP A 601 -7.10 -3.71 -15.77
CA ASP A 601 -6.05 -2.78 -16.18
C ASP A 601 -5.06 -2.66 -15.02
N VAL A 602 -3.76 -2.76 -15.30
CA VAL A 602 -2.68 -2.55 -14.32
C VAL A 602 -1.72 -1.51 -14.84
N ARG A 603 -1.39 -0.53 -13.99
CA ARG A 603 -0.55 0.60 -14.35
C ARG A 603 0.58 0.75 -13.36
N ARG A 604 1.66 1.33 -13.85
CA ARG A 604 2.83 1.68 -13.05
C ARG A 604 3.32 3.05 -13.44
N GLY A 605 3.65 3.86 -12.44
CA GLY A 605 4.28 5.15 -12.66
C GLY A 605 5.36 5.48 -11.65
N TRP A 606 6.15 6.50 -11.99
CA TRP A 606 7.27 6.98 -11.18
C TRP A 606 7.20 8.48 -10.96
N VAL A 607 7.64 8.88 -9.77
CA VAL A 607 7.78 10.29 -9.39
C VAL A 607 9.23 10.71 -9.52
N GLY A 608 9.46 11.96 -9.91
CA GLY A 608 10.78 12.55 -9.99
C GLY A 608 11.35 12.62 -11.42
N PRO A 609 12.60 13.09 -11.56
CA PRO A 609 13.16 13.53 -12.84
C PRO A 609 13.41 12.38 -13.84
N TYR A 610 13.44 11.13 -13.39
CA TYR A 610 13.68 9.96 -14.23
C TYR A 610 12.42 9.22 -14.63
N GLY A 611 11.25 9.59 -14.10
CA GLY A 611 10.03 8.79 -14.28
C GLY A 611 9.65 8.57 -15.73
N ASP A 612 9.71 9.63 -16.54
CA ASP A 612 9.46 9.59 -17.99
C ASP A 612 10.41 8.63 -18.71
N ALA A 613 11.68 8.62 -18.32
CA ALA A 613 12.69 7.75 -18.93
C ALA A 613 12.49 6.27 -18.52
N ILE A 614 12.10 6.00 -17.27
CA ILE A 614 11.87 4.63 -16.78
C ILE A 614 10.65 4.00 -17.46
N ALA A 615 9.55 4.73 -17.57
CA ALA A 615 8.34 4.24 -18.23
C ALA A 615 8.52 4.07 -19.75
N ALA A 616 9.25 4.98 -20.42
CA ALA A 616 9.66 4.78 -21.81
C ALA A 616 10.55 3.55 -21.98
N TRP A 617 11.52 3.34 -21.08
CA TRP A 617 12.42 2.17 -21.14
C TRP A 617 11.66 0.85 -21.00
N SER A 618 10.66 0.80 -20.11
CA SER A 618 9.82 -0.39 -19.89
C SER A 618 9.08 -0.83 -21.17
N SER A 619 8.88 0.12 -22.09
CA SER A 619 8.12 -0.05 -23.32
C SER A 619 8.97 -0.41 -24.55
N ASN A 620 10.30 -0.53 -24.41
CA ASN A 620 11.22 -0.70 -25.55
C ASN A 620 10.97 -1.97 -26.38
N ASN A 621 10.36 -3.02 -25.82
CA ASN A 621 10.11 -4.27 -26.53
C ASN A 621 8.97 -4.19 -27.56
N LEU A 622 8.19 -3.10 -27.55
CA LEU A 622 7.10 -2.88 -28.51
C LEU A 622 7.53 -2.76 -29.96
N ASP A 623 8.79 -2.38 -30.20
CA ASP A 623 9.34 -2.29 -31.56
C ASP A 623 9.35 -3.65 -32.28
N SER A 624 9.12 -4.75 -31.55
CA SER A 624 8.99 -6.10 -32.11
C SER A 624 7.56 -6.49 -32.52
N SER A 625 6.53 -5.74 -32.11
CA SER A 625 5.12 -6.02 -32.42
C SER A 625 4.75 -5.48 -33.81
N GLU A 626 4.16 -6.34 -34.65
CA GLU A 626 3.66 -5.92 -35.96
C GLU A 626 2.42 -5.04 -35.80
N ASP A 627 1.53 -5.39 -34.86
CA ASP A 627 0.31 -4.64 -34.58
C ASP A 627 0.63 -3.19 -34.14
N TRP A 628 1.63 -3.02 -33.27
CA TRP A 628 2.09 -1.71 -32.81
C TRP A 628 2.71 -0.88 -33.93
N ILE A 629 3.51 -1.50 -34.81
CA ILE A 629 4.12 -0.81 -35.96
C ILE A 629 3.04 -0.32 -36.93
N VAL A 630 1.98 -1.10 -37.16
CA VAL A 630 0.90 -0.74 -38.09
C VAL A 630 -0.04 0.30 -37.46
N ASN A 631 -0.41 0.15 -36.18
CA ASN A 631 -1.37 1.00 -35.49
C ASN A 631 -0.83 1.50 -34.15
N PRO A 632 0.17 2.40 -34.13
CA PRO A 632 0.75 2.89 -32.89
C PRO A 632 -0.31 3.59 -32.04
N GLY A 633 -0.34 3.25 -30.75
CA GLY A 633 -1.25 3.82 -29.77
C GLY A 633 -2.65 3.23 -29.69
N ARG A 634 -2.93 2.15 -30.43
CA ARG A 634 -4.20 1.41 -30.39
C ARG A 634 -4.04 0.10 -29.62
N LEU A 635 -4.15 0.19 -28.28
CA LEU A 635 -4.07 -0.96 -27.37
C LEU A 635 -5.12 -2.04 -27.69
N ASP A 636 -6.30 -1.61 -28.16
CA ASP A 636 -7.41 -2.48 -28.56
C ASP A 636 -7.10 -3.37 -29.76
N LEU A 637 -6.09 -2.99 -30.57
CA LEU A 637 -5.68 -3.74 -31.75
C LEU A 637 -4.39 -4.54 -31.53
N LEU A 638 -3.80 -4.44 -30.34
CA LEU A 638 -2.53 -5.07 -29.99
C LEU A 638 -2.78 -6.51 -29.51
N ASN A 639 -2.77 -7.49 -30.41
CA ASN A 639 -3.06 -8.89 -30.06
C ASN A 639 -1.81 -9.77 -30.01
N ASP A 640 -0.72 -9.33 -30.62
CA ASP A 640 0.54 -10.06 -30.75
C ASP A 640 1.57 -9.78 -29.63
N TYR A 641 1.25 -8.90 -28.68
CA TYR A 641 2.17 -8.44 -27.63
C TYR A 641 1.60 -8.58 -26.23
N VAL A 642 2.44 -9.02 -25.30
CA VAL A 642 2.17 -9.02 -23.86
C VAL A 642 3.34 -8.32 -23.18
N GLY A 643 3.06 -7.28 -22.40
CA GLY A 643 4.10 -6.47 -21.77
C GLY A 643 3.67 -5.05 -21.48
N TRP A 644 4.61 -4.24 -21.01
CA TRP A 644 4.39 -2.81 -20.77
C TRP A 644 4.22 -2.04 -22.07
N VAL A 645 3.25 -1.12 -22.07
CA VAL A 645 2.95 -0.23 -23.19
C VAL A 645 2.85 1.22 -22.72
N PRO A 646 3.44 2.19 -23.46
CA PRO A 646 3.37 3.59 -23.09
C PRO A 646 1.99 4.11 -23.47
N ILE A 647 1.45 5.02 -22.66
CA ILE A 647 0.16 5.64 -22.96
C ILE A 647 0.42 6.84 -23.89
N PRO A 648 0.01 6.80 -25.17
CA PRO A 648 0.38 7.84 -26.14
C PRO A 648 -0.29 9.19 -25.88
N SER A 649 -1.36 9.21 -25.07
CA SER A 649 -2.21 10.37 -24.87
C SER A 649 -1.82 11.26 -23.68
N HIS A 650 -0.92 10.79 -22.81
CA HIS A 650 -0.56 11.48 -21.56
C HIS A 650 0.93 11.31 -21.26
N GLY A 651 1.48 12.15 -20.37
CA GLY A 651 2.93 12.27 -20.15
C GLY A 651 3.65 10.95 -19.87
N PRO A 652 4.97 10.86 -20.15
CA PRO A 652 5.68 9.59 -20.28
C PRO A 652 5.94 8.83 -18.98
N SER A 653 5.57 9.34 -17.80
CA SER A 653 5.93 8.76 -16.50
C SER A 653 5.09 7.56 -16.06
N GLU A 654 4.22 7.04 -16.93
CA GLU A 654 3.27 5.96 -16.68
C GLU A 654 3.30 4.92 -17.82
N ALA A 655 3.22 3.64 -17.46
CA ALA A 655 3.07 2.52 -18.39
C ALA A 655 1.90 1.61 -17.97
N VAL A 656 1.24 0.99 -18.95
CA VAL A 656 0.14 0.03 -18.73
C VAL A 656 0.59 -1.36 -19.10
N TRP A 657 0.22 -2.35 -18.29
CA TRP A 657 0.46 -3.75 -18.57
C TRP A 657 -0.61 -4.27 -19.52
N HIS A 658 -0.18 -4.72 -20.70
CA HIS A 658 -1.10 -5.22 -21.74
C HIS A 658 -1.03 -6.74 -21.88
N THR A 659 -2.19 -7.38 -21.99
CA THR A 659 -2.37 -8.84 -22.06
C THR A 659 -3.23 -9.29 -23.24
N GLY A 660 -3.33 -8.49 -24.30
CA GLY A 660 -4.15 -8.83 -25.47
C GLY A 660 -5.65 -8.90 -25.16
N GLY A 661 -6.12 -8.09 -24.21
CA GLY A 661 -7.54 -8.02 -23.81
C GLY A 661 -8.02 -9.14 -22.89
N GLN A 662 -7.11 -9.90 -22.27
CA GLN A 662 -7.46 -10.90 -21.24
C GLN A 662 -7.28 -10.32 -19.83
N PRO A 663 -8.09 -10.72 -18.83
CA PRO A 663 -7.87 -10.33 -17.44
C PRO A 663 -6.48 -10.76 -16.95
N ILE A 664 -5.87 -9.91 -16.13
CA ILE A 664 -4.51 -10.03 -15.60
C ILE A 664 -4.60 -10.74 -14.26
N GLN A 665 -3.91 -11.87 -14.10
CA GLN A 665 -3.64 -12.43 -12.77
C GLN A 665 -2.55 -11.57 -12.13
N PHE A 666 -2.97 -10.63 -11.28
CA PHE A 666 -2.13 -9.58 -10.73
C PHE A 666 -1.68 -9.95 -9.31
N ASN A 667 -0.38 -9.90 -9.08
CA ASN A 667 0.19 -10.04 -7.75
C ASN A 667 1.18 -8.91 -7.47
N LEU A 668 0.92 -8.14 -6.41
CA LEU A 668 1.81 -7.08 -5.95
C LEU A 668 2.33 -7.42 -4.56
N GLN A 669 3.64 -7.28 -4.42
CA GLN A 669 4.34 -7.42 -3.15
C GLN A 669 5.27 -6.25 -2.94
N ILE A 670 5.53 -5.92 -1.69
CA ILE A 670 6.56 -4.97 -1.29
C ILE A 670 7.50 -5.64 -0.31
N SER A 671 8.79 -5.33 -0.43
CA SER A 671 9.85 -5.80 0.47
C SER A 671 10.52 -4.59 1.09
N SER A 672 10.38 -4.45 2.41
CA SER A 672 11.09 -3.45 3.20
C SER A 672 12.50 -3.96 3.48
N LEU A 673 13.49 -3.20 3.04
CA LEU A 673 14.90 -3.50 3.17
C LEU A 673 15.57 -2.40 3.97
N ASP A 674 16.17 -2.77 5.09
CA ASP A 674 16.95 -1.86 5.91
C ASP A 674 18.35 -1.79 5.34
N VAL A 675 18.87 -0.57 5.19
CA VAL A 675 20.24 -0.37 4.73
C VAL A 675 21.02 0.35 5.81
N HIS A 676 22.07 -0.30 6.31
CA HIS A 676 23.07 0.32 7.16
C HIS A 676 24.32 0.64 6.35
N LEU A 677 24.51 1.93 6.09
CA LEU A 677 25.68 2.46 5.38
C LEU A 677 26.75 2.86 6.39
N SER A 678 27.94 2.26 6.33
CA SER A 678 29.09 2.57 7.19
C SER A 678 30.36 2.86 6.38
N GLU A 679 31.23 3.74 6.87
CA GLU A 679 32.53 3.99 6.22
C GLU A 679 33.54 2.94 6.71
N VAL A 680 34.23 2.29 5.78
CA VAL A 680 35.22 1.26 6.10
C VAL A 680 36.41 1.94 6.78
N SER A 681 36.59 1.68 8.06
CA SER A 681 37.75 2.20 8.80
C SER A 681 39.02 1.50 8.28
N SER A 682 39.87 2.25 7.57
CA SER A 682 41.19 1.81 7.09
C SER A 682 42.14 1.40 8.20
#